data_AF-A0A0S8C374-F1
#
_entry.id   AF-A0A0S8C374-F1
#
_cell.length_a   1.000
_cell.length_b   1.000
_cell.length_c   1.000
_cell.angle_alpha   90.00
_cell.angle_beta   90.00
_cell.angle_gamma   90.00
#
_symmetry.space_group_name_H-M   'P 1'
#
loop_
_entity.id
_entity.type
_entity.pdbx_description
1 polymer ?
#
loop_
_entity_poly.entity_id
_entity_poly.type
_entity_poly.pdbx_seq_one_letter_code
_entity_poly.pdbx_strand_id
1 'polypeptide(L)'
;MTDEAPPRDLGERIRRIASSIAGEDMSSGEDSSSIFDSAARSLGATIERWGRNPSLRRFLGGVQRDDLTSPDEYVELSANLGVSAKLGTCVRFYVDDAVADEVPIGNGSEVRTVIRAPEPGLYRVGVKICNDRGETVSDLFGHRLLQVASGRPVALVDATLVIPSTLTQPGAPLVDLLRELVDQGFELAYFDIHEKNRDALLHQEVLKQRLPPAAILTYSAEEEELRSLGVDFVKMFAKTAIRRLRAKGVPVTTILTERDDDSEQTRAERVRVVSPATMASRLAGGEIAEEERQARQLLEDREHSTSLDWRLDQTTESRLVPGNAFHAELDNHEARRRLFAAIDEARSSIHIQLYIVRPSHFAEQLVVKLVQRARDGVKVRFMVDALYSDQEIFGRVNPLILSLQQEANVEVLAVGPIESRKEVGISSLKKRDHRKLLIIDGRHAFVSGRNASDEYYVGFDEVVVHDNTRHERIPWLDAHIEISGPLVREVQQTFLQTWEEHGGAAIPPGETVLPPLEPQGSAAGRLVVHHGLADTNGLSMYEAMFDVAEDHVYIVNDFPIVPALERAIYRMLIRGVTVKLLTGSATARRSDGSFFPAPLHRTLFEYMVKAKLEPLLEAGVEVYEFSPPPSPMVVARGGRIRPYVHAKIVSVDGVAISIGSANLDATASFWESESNVVVQNAEFASGVEQRLQKLIDDSVAIDPESDYWKRERAQRAVVTTLWPGSLYS
;
A
#
# COMPACT_ATOMS: atom_id res chain seq x y z
N MET A 1 -22.98 27.45 52.92
CA MET A 1 -21.97 28.53 52.89
C MET A 1 -20.62 27.82 52.97
N THR A 2 -19.82 27.70 51.92
CA THR A 2 -19.68 28.51 50.70
C THR A 2 -19.52 27.61 49.47
N ASP A 3 -20.25 27.94 48.40
CA ASP A 3 -20.03 27.47 47.03
C ASP A 3 -18.68 27.98 46.53
N GLU A 4 -17.79 27.11 46.07
CA GLU A 4 -16.73 27.49 45.14
C GLU A 4 -16.71 26.50 43.97
N ALA A 5 -16.85 27.03 42.76
CA ALA A 5 -16.81 26.29 41.51
C ALA A 5 -15.42 25.66 41.29
N PRO A 6 -15.31 24.53 40.54
CA PRO A 6 -14.01 23.93 40.26
C PRO A 6 -13.17 24.87 39.37
N PRO A 7 -11.85 24.97 39.62
CA PRO A 7 -10.99 25.90 38.89
C PRO A 7 -10.85 25.45 37.43
N ARG A 8 -11.01 26.40 36.50
CA ARG A 8 -10.97 26.20 35.04
C ARG A 8 -9.57 26.24 34.44
N ASP A 9 -8.53 26.50 35.23
CA ASP A 9 -7.14 26.62 34.75
C ASP A 9 -6.24 25.49 35.28
N LEU A 10 -5.65 24.74 34.35
CA LEU A 10 -4.69 23.67 34.61
C LEU A 10 -3.42 24.20 35.32
N GLY A 11 -3.03 25.46 35.07
CA GLY A 11 -1.85 26.09 35.66
C GLY A 11 -1.95 26.32 37.17
N GLU A 12 -3.16 26.45 37.70
CA GLU A 12 -3.39 26.64 39.15
C GLU A 12 -3.34 25.30 39.91
N ARG A 13 -3.83 24.21 39.28
CA ARG A 13 -3.70 22.85 39.83
C ARG A 13 -2.24 22.40 39.90
N ILE A 14 -1.45 22.73 38.87
CA ILE A 14 -0.02 22.41 38.82
C ILE A 14 0.76 23.18 39.90
N ARG A 15 0.45 24.46 40.12
CA ARG A 15 1.09 25.26 41.17
C ARG A 15 0.81 24.73 42.58
N ARG A 16 -0.43 24.27 42.84
CA ARG A 16 -0.79 23.68 44.14
C ARG A 16 -0.09 22.35 44.42
N ILE A 17 0.09 21.53 43.39
CA ILE A 17 0.84 20.26 43.47
C ILE A 17 2.34 20.54 43.69
N ALA A 18 2.90 21.54 42.99
CA ALA A 18 4.29 21.96 43.18
C ALA A 18 4.55 22.47 44.62
N SER A 19 3.62 23.24 45.19
CA SER A 19 3.71 23.69 46.59
C SER A 19 3.50 22.59 47.63
N SER A 20 2.84 21.47 47.28
CA SER A 20 2.70 20.34 48.22
C SER A 20 3.89 19.39 48.19
N ILE A 21 4.72 19.46 47.15
CA ILE A 21 5.95 18.66 47.00
C ILE A 21 7.14 19.37 47.67
N ALA A 22 7.14 20.70 47.71
CA ALA A 22 8.12 21.50 48.44
C ALA A 22 7.66 21.73 49.89
N GLY A 23 7.90 20.75 50.78
CA GLY A 23 7.77 20.99 52.22
C GLY A 23 8.66 22.15 52.68
N GLU A 24 8.13 22.97 53.59
CA GLU A 24 8.76 24.18 54.15
C GLU A 24 10.14 23.91 54.75
N ASP A 25 11.19 24.55 54.21
CA ASP A 25 11.95 25.62 54.89
C ASP A 25 13.13 26.05 53.99
N MET A 26 13.08 27.29 53.48
CA MET A 26 14.20 27.92 52.76
C MET A 26 14.67 29.12 53.58
N SER A 27 15.81 28.97 54.25
CA SER A 27 16.61 30.10 54.71
C SER A 27 18.01 30.05 54.06
N SER A 28 18.38 31.22 53.54
CA SER A 28 19.70 31.68 53.07
C SER A 28 20.41 30.93 51.92
N GLY A 29 20.47 31.64 50.77
CA GLY A 29 21.74 32.18 50.24
C GLY A 29 22.66 31.23 49.46
N GLU A 30 22.89 31.58 48.19
CA GLU A 30 23.95 31.09 47.28
C GLU A 30 23.78 29.68 46.71
N ASP A 31 23.23 29.61 45.48
CA ASP A 31 23.90 29.14 44.24
C ASP A 31 22.83 28.76 43.19
N SER A 32 22.40 29.72 42.35
CA SER A 32 21.33 29.50 41.36
C SER A 32 21.74 28.61 40.18
N SER A 33 23.03 28.30 40.06
CA SER A 33 23.56 27.33 39.07
C SER A 33 23.31 25.87 39.50
N SER A 34 23.27 25.58 40.80
CA SER A 34 23.15 24.22 41.32
C SER A 34 21.71 23.68 41.30
N ILE A 35 20.71 24.57 41.43
CA ILE A 35 19.29 24.20 41.47
C ILE A 35 18.78 23.85 40.06
N PHE A 36 19.18 24.59 39.03
CA PHE A 36 18.83 24.26 37.65
C PHE A 36 19.51 22.99 37.17
N ASP A 37 20.78 22.76 37.52
CA ASP A 37 21.47 21.51 37.20
C ASP A 37 20.97 20.32 38.04
N SER A 38 20.54 20.54 39.28
CA SER A 38 19.91 19.50 40.11
C SER A 38 18.49 19.19 39.63
N ALA A 39 17.73 20.19 39.21
CA ALA A 39 16.41 20.02 38.59
C ALA A 39 16.52 19.36 37.21
N ALA A 40 17.50 19.72 36.37
CA ALA A 40 17.75 19.08 35.09
C ALA A 40 18.27 17.65 35.25
N ARG A 41 19.13 17.38 36.25
CA ARG A 41 19.57 16.00 36.58
C ARG A 41 18.46 15.17 37.23
N SER A 42 17.59 15.76 38.03
CA SER A 42 16.44 15.08 38.67
C SER A 42 15.32 14.83 37.66
N LEU A 43 15.02 15.79 36.79
CA LEU A 43 14.12 15.62 35.66
C LEU A 43 14.72 14.64 34.66
N GLY A 44 16.01 14.71 34.38
CA GLY A 44 16.78 13.76 33.57
C GLY A 44 16.70 12.34 34.13
N ALA A 45 16.99 12.13 35.41
CA ALA A 45 16.92 10.84 36.09
C ALA A 45 15.47 10.32 36.23
N THR A 46 14.49 11.22 36.33
CA THR A 46 13.06 10.88 36.36
C THR A 46 12.56 10.49 34.96
N ILE A 47 12.99 11.21 33.91
CA ILE A 47 12.80 10.87 32.50
C ILE A 47 13.50 9.56 32.15
N GLU A 48 14.69 9.31 32.71
CA GLU A 48 15.42 8.05 32.55
C GLU A 48 14.68 6.89 33.24
N ARG A 49 14.12 7.13 34.44
CA ARG A 49 13.22 6.17 35.12
C ARG A 49 11.92 5.96 34.37
N TRP A 50 11.36 6.99 33.75
CA TRP A 50 10.12 6.93 32.95
C TRP A 50 10.36 6.25 31.59
N GLY A 51 11.53 6.46 30.99
CA GLY A 51 11.99 5.81 29.77
C GLY A 51 12.32 4.32 29.95
N ARG A 52 12.48 3.85 31.19
CA ARG A 52 12.56 2.41 31.52
C ARG A 52 11.19 1.72 31.57
N ASN A 53 10.07 2.46 31.50
CA ASN A 53 8.73 1.90 31.47
C ASN A 53 8.26 1.73 30.00
N PRO A 54 8.04 0.48 29.51
CA PRO A 54 7.69 0.20 28.11
C PRO A 54 6.44 0.94 27.62
N SER A 55 5.44 1.11 28.50
CA SER A 55 4.18 1.79 28.19
C SER A 55 4.34 3.30 28.02
N LEU A 56 5.34 3.90 28.67
CA LEU A 56 5.63 5.34 28.65
C LEU A 56 6.69 5.72 27.60
N ARG A 57 7.51 4.78 27.10
CA ARG A 57 8.36 4.98 25.90
C ARG A 57 7.55 5.44 24.69
N ARG A 58 6.29 5.01 24.61
CA ARG A 58 5.33 5.47 23.59
C ARG A 58 5.03 6.98 23.65
N PHE A 59 5.26 7.60 24.82
CA PHE A 59 4.97 9.02 25.09
C PHE A 59 6.21 9.92 24.98
N LEU A 60 7.43 9.36 25.09
CA LEU A 60 8.71 10.10 25.13
C LEU A 60 9.51 10.06 23.83
N GLY A 61 9.00 9.38 22.80
CA GLY A 61 9.74 9.13 21.57
C GLY A 61 10.70 7.93 21.69
N GLY A 62 11.02 7.31 20.56
CA GLY A 62 11.89 6.13 20.44
C GLY A 62 11.90 5.54 19.02
N VAL A 63 12.88 4.66 18.76
CA VAL A 63 13.05 3.96 17.48
C VAL A 63 11.98 2.88 17.29
N GLN A 64 11.32 2.84 16.12
CA GLN A 64 10.00 2.20 16.02
C GLN A 64 9.98 0.67 15.99
N ARG A 65 10.85 -0.05 15.25
CA ARG A 65 10.82 -1.53 15.08
C ARG A 65 12.20 -2.11 14.76
N ASP A 66 12.40 -3.41 15.03
CA ASP A 66 13.54 -4.17 14.50
C ASP A 66 13.36 -4.38 12.98
N ASP A 67 14.45 -4.62 12.26
CA ASP A 67 14.42 -4.93 10.82
C ASP A 67 15.28 -6.16 10.50
N LEU A 68 14.85 -6.89 9.48
CA LEU A 68 15.57 -8.00 8.87
C LEU A 68 15.68 -7.72 7.37
N THR A 69 16.92 -7.71 6.88
CA THR A 69 17.24 -7.36 5.50
C THR A 69 18.40 -8.19 4.98
N SER A 70 18.76 -8.03 3.71
CA SER A 70 20.01 -8.56 3.14
C SER A 70 21.03 -7.44 2.88
N PRO A 71 22.28 -7.77 2.53
CA PRO A 71 23.28 -6.79 2.12
C PRO A 71 22.79 -5.96 0.92
N ASP A 72 23.38 -4.78 0.75
CA ASP A 72 23.09 -3.83 -0.34
C ASP A 72 21.66 -3.25 -0.33
N GLU A 73 20.76 -3.72 0.52
CA GLU A 73 19.43 -3.15 0.68
C GLU A 73 19.46 -1.80 1.39
N TYR A 74 18.42 -1.01 1.13
CA TYR A 74 18.18 0.23 1.87
C TYR A 74 17.36 -0.05 3.14
N VAL A 75 17.82 0.47 4.27
CA VAL A 75 17.18 0.30 5.58
C VAL A 75 16.66 1.64 6.05
N GLU A 76 15.37 1.71 6.33
CA GLU A 76 14.74 2.88 6.93
C GLU A 76 14.96 2.85 8.45
N LEU A 77 15.57 3.91 8.98
CA LEU A 77 15.66 4.14 10.41
C LEU A 77 14.71 5.27 10.78
N SER A 78 13.87 5.07 11.79
CA SER A 78 12.91 6.07 12.23
C SER A 78 12.85 6.20 13.74
N ALA A 79 12.61 7.41 14.23
CA ALA A 79 12.42 7.71 15.63
C ALA A 79 11.29 8.69 15.85
N ASN A 80 10.37 8.35 16.75
CA ASN A 80 9.46 9.33 17.31
C ASN A 80 10.22 10.18 18.32
N LEU A 81 10.03 11.49 18.35
CA LEU A 81 10.76 12.39 19.24
C LEU A 81 9.92 12.90 20.41
N GLY A 82 8.59 12.90 20.28
CA GLY A 82 7.68 13.38 21.34
C GLY A 82 8.04 14.78 21.83
N VAL A 83 8.04 14.98 23.15
CA VAL A 83 8.47 16.26 23.77
C VAL A 83 9.97 16.53 23.64
N SER A 84 10.76 15.48 23.43
CA SER A 84 12.22 15.54 23.34
C SER A 84 12.69 16.30 22.08
N ALA A 85 11.83 16.40 21.06
CA ALA A 85 12.06 17.23 19.87
C ALA A 85 12.43 18.68 20.22
N LYS A 86 11.89 19.23 21.31
CA LYS A 86 12.16 20.62 21.74
C LYS A 86 13.53 20.83 22.38
N LEU A 87 14.24 19.75 22.70
CA LEU A 87 15.50 19.80 23.44
C LEU A 87 16.71 19.98 22.53
N GLY A 88 16.59 19.65 21.24
CA GLY A 88 17.69 19.71 20.27
C GLY A 88 17.24 20.22 18.91
N THR A 89 18.15 20.18 17.96
CA THR A 89 17.97 20.68 16.60
C THR A 89 18.27 19.64 15.53
N CYS A 90 18.96 18.54 15.87
CA CYS A 90 19.11 17.37 15.00
C CYS A 90 19.05 16.05 15.77
N VAL A 91 18.85 14.97 15.02
CA VAL A 91 18.80 13.58 15.46
C VAL A 91 19.94 12.82 14.80
N ARG A 92 20.82 12.21 15.60
CA ARG A 92 21.82 11.28 15.11
C ARG A 92 21.33 9.85 15.27
N PHE A 93 21.27 9.13 14.17
CA PHE A 93 21.06 7.69 14.14
C PHE A 93 22.39 6.97 14.30
N TYR A 94 22.40 5.89 15.07
CA TYR A 94 23.56 5.05 15.30
C TYR A 94 23.27 3.61 14.93
N VAL A 95 24.25 2.96 14.32
CA VAL A 95 24.32 1.50 14.16
C VAL A 95 25.52 1.04 14.97
N ASP A 96 25.24 0.33 16.06
CA ASP A 96 26.10 0.12 17.22
C ASP A 96 26.71 1.45 17.70
N ASP A 97 28.02 1.62 17.56
CA ASP A 97 28.75 2.81 18.01
C ASP A 97 29.02 3.81 16.87
N ALA A 98 28.70 3.46 15.62
CA ALA A 98 28.92 4.31 14.46
C ALA A 98 27.71 5.22 14.20
N VAL A 99 27.97 6.51 13.93
CA VAL A 99 26.94 7.43 13.44
C VAL A 99 26.56 6.97 12.04
N ALA A 100 25.30 6.57 11.87
CA ALA A 100 24.75 6.12 10.62
C ALA A 100 24.26 7.30 9.77
N ASP A 101 23.59 8.28 10.41
CA ASP A 101 23.19 9.53 9.76
C ASP A 101 22.84 10.62 10.79
N GLU A 102 22.77 11.87 10.35
CA GLU A 102 22.31 13.03 11.13
C GLU A 102 21.20 13.79 10.37
N VAL A 103 20.01 13.88 10.99
CA VAL A 103 18.83 14.47 10.36
C VAL A 103 18.34 15.67 11.18
N PRO A 104 18.05 16.83 10.57
CA PRO A 104 17.46 17.98 11.26
C PRO A 104 16.10 17.64 11.89
N ILE A 105 15.82 18.21 13.06
CA ILE A 105 14.50 18.12 13.68
C ILE A 105 13.57 19.13 12.99
N GLY A 106 12.64 18.61 12.19
CA GLY A 106 11.58 19.41 11.57
C GLY A 106 10.38 19.66 12.50
N ASN A 107 9.27 20.12 11.93
CA ASN A 107 8.01 20.36 12.65
C ASN A 107 7.25 19.06 13.01
N GLY A 108 7.68 17.92 12.48
CA GLY A 108 7.07 16.61 12.72
C GLY A 108 7.47 15.97 14.05
N SER A 109 6.64 15.04 14.53
CA SER A 109 6.94 14.25 15.73
C SER A 109 7.81 13.02 15.47
N GLU A 110 8.10 12.73 14.20
CA GLU A 110 8.87 11.58 13.74
C GLU A 110 9.98 12.06 12.78
N VAL A 111 11.19 11.51 12.96
CA VAL A 111 12.34 11.76 12.09
C VAL A 111 12.76 10.42 11.47
N ARG A 112 13.15 10.46 10.20
CA ARG A 112 13.50 9.27 9.42
C ARG A 112 14.78 9.52 8.62
N THR A 113 15.53 8.46 8.39
CA THR A 113 16.63 8.39 7.42
C THR A 113 16.60 7.03 6.73
N VAL A 114 17.35 6.91 5.63
CA VAL A 114 17.59 5.67 4.93
C VAL A 114 19.09 5.49 4.79
N ILE A 115 19.59 4.35 5.26
CA ILE A 115 20.99 3.97 5.13
C ILE A 115 21.12 2.74 4.21
N ARG A 116 22.30 2.51 3.65
CA ARG A 116 22.63 1.20 3.08
C ARG A 116 22.84 0.23 4.24
N ALA A 117 22.32 -1.00 4.09
CA ALA A 117 22.53 -2.07 5.06
C ALA A 117 24.05 -2.27 5.27
N PRO A 118 24.51 -2.41 6.53
CA PRO A 118 25.90 -2.80 6.80
C PRO A 118 26.17 -4.22 6.32
N GLU A 119 27.40 -4.69 6.51
CA GLU A 119 27.77 -6.09 6.30
C GLU A 119 26.86 -7.06 7.07
N PRO A 120 26.79 -8.34 6.69
CA PRO A 120 26.01 -9.34 7.43
C PRO A 120 26.32 -9.36 8.92
N GLY A 121 25.28 -9.32 9.76
CA GLY A 121 25.43 -9.24 11.21
C GLY A 121 24.17 -8.80 11.93
N LEU A 122 24.30 -8.67 13.26
CA LEU A 122 23.23 -8.20 14.14
C LEU A 122 23.71 -6.94 14.88
N TYR A 123 23.05 -5.82 14.63
CA TYR A 123 23.46 -4.50 15.07
C TYR A 123 22.42 -3.87 15.99
N ARG A 124 22.85 -3.06 16.96
CA ARG A 124 21.93 -2.22 17.74
C ARG A 124 21.68 -0.90 17.03
N VAL A 125 20.41 -0.49 16.95
CA VAL A 125 20.04 0.83 16.41
C VAL A 125 19.77 1.79 17.57
N GLY A 126 20.48 2.91 17.59
CA GLY A 126 20.38 3.94 18.61
C GLY A 126 20.05 5.31 18.04
N VAL A 127 19.50 6.19 18.86
CA VAL A 127 19.20 7.57 18.46
C VAL A 127 19.58 8.54 19.56
N LYS A 128 20.29 9.61 19.19
CA LYS A 128 20.64 10.72 20.09
C LYS A 128 20.12 12.03 19.52
N ILE A 129 19.47 12.81 20.37
CA ILE A 129 19.07 14.18 20.04
C ILE A 129 20.23 15.09 20.39
N CYS A 130 20.63 15.94 19.45
CA CYS A 130 21.76 16.84 19.57
C CYS A 130 21.32 18.31 19.39
N ASN A 131 22.04 19.23 20.03
CA ASN A 131 21.83 20.69 19.85
C ASN A 131 22.70 21.26 18.71
N ASP A 132 22.59 22.56 18.47
CA ASP A 132 23.34 23.28 17.41
C ASP A 132 24.88 23.24 17.58
N ARG A 133 25.36 22.87 18.77
CA ARG A 133 26.80 22.70 19.05
C ARG A 133 27.26 21.26 18.83
N GLY A 134 26.34 20.37 18.41
CA GLY A 134 26.57 18.94 18.24
C GLY A 134 26.63 18.16 19.55
N GLU A 135 26.25 18.75 20.68
CA GLU A 135 26.24 18.08 21.99
C GLU A 135 24.97 17.24 22.14
N THR A 136 25.10 16.02 22.66
CA THR A 136 23.95 15.16 22.96
C THR A 136 23.18 15.73 24.15
N VAL A 137 21.92 16.08 23.92
CA VAL A 137 21.00 16.65 24.92
C VAL A 137 20.00 15.62 25.44
N SER A 138 19.74 14.57 24.66
CA SER A 138 18.92 13.44 25.06
C SER A 138 19.35 12.19 24.31
N ASP A 139 19.31 11.07 25.01
CA ASP A 139 19.66 9.78 24.46
C ASP A 139 18.43 8.86 24.49
N LEU A 140 18.01 8.42 23.30
CA LEU A 140 16.84 7.59 23.09
C LEU A 140 17.30 6.22 22.58
N PHE A 141 17.97 5.45 23.45
CA PHE A 141 18.29 4.06 23.15
C PHE A 141 17.06 3.15 23.35
N GLY A 142 16.53 2.64 22.24
CA GLY A 142 15.64 1.47 22.23
C GLY A 142 16.43 0.15 22.23
N HIS A 143 15.77 -0.96 22.56
CA HIS A 143 16.34 -2.30 22.34
C HIS A 143 16.10 -2.72 20.88
N ARG A 144 16.57 -1.92 19.92
CA ARG A 144 16.31 -2.16 18.50
C ARG A 144 17.44 -2.88 17.83
N LEU A 145 17.10 -3.87 17.02
CA LEU A 145 18.04 -4.68 16.26
C LEU A 145 17.84 -4.50 14.76
N LEU A 146 18.94 -4.29 14.06
CA LEU A 146 19.03 -4.44 12.61
C LEU A 146 19.77 -5.75 12.35
N GLN A 147 19.09 -6.72 11.75
CA GLN A 147 19.70 -7.96 11.31
C GLN A 147 19.90 -7.92 9.79
N VAL A 148 21.15 -8.07 9.36
CA VAL A 148 21.51 -8.24 7.95
C VAL A 148 21.88 -9.70 7.73
N ALA A 149 21.07 -10.41 6.96
CA ALA A 149 21.25 -11.83 6.67
C ALA A 149 22.53 -12.06 5.85
N SER A 150 23.28 -13.11 6.17
CA SER A 150 24.52 -13.47 5.46
C SER A 150 24.31 -14.29 4.19
N GLY A 151 23.05 -14.56 3.83
CA GLY A 151 22.69 -15.48 2.76
C GLY A 151 22.61 -16.94 3.22
N ARG A 152 22.84 -17.22 4.51
CA ARG A 152 22.59 -18.53 5.12
C ARG A 152 21.10 -18.75 5.36
N PRO A 153 20.64 -20.01 5.49
CA PRO A 153 19.23 -20.30 5.76
C PRO A 153 18.70 -19.54 6.98
N VAL A 154 17.61 -18.79 6.80
CA VAL A 154 16.93 -18.08 7.88
C VAL A 154 15.75 -18.92 8.38
N ALA A 155 15.71 -19.16 9.69
CA ALA A 155 14.60 -19.78 10.39
C ALA A 155 13.79 -18.73 11.17
N LEU A 156 12.50 -18.60 10.84
CA LEU A 156 11.56 -17.76 11.57
C LEU A 156 10.98 -18.53 12.75
N VAL A 157 11.16 -18.03 13.97
CA VAL A 157 10.72 -18.67 15.21
C VAL A 157 9.46 -17.97 15.74
N ASP A 158 8.37 -18.72 15.85
CA ASP A 158 7.09 -18.21 16.35
C ASP A 158 7.23 -17.79 17.82
N ALA A 159 6.85 -16.54 18.14
CA ALA A 159 6.89 -15.98 19.48
C ALA A 159 6.10 -16.80 20.50
N THR A 160 5.10 -17.58 20.09
CA THR A 160 4.35 -18.48 20.98
C THR A 160 5.21 -19.61 21.56
N LEU A 161 6.33 -19.96 20.92
CA LEU A 161 7.32 -20.89 21.45
C LEU A 161 8.16 -20.27 22.56
N VAL A 162 8.34 -18.95 22.50
CA VAL A 162 9.24 -18.17 23.37
C VAL A 162 8.49 -17.56 24.56
N ILE A 163 7.28 -17.04 24.32
CA ILE A 163 6.44 -16.36 25.32
C ILE A 163 5.50 -17.41 25.97
N PRO A 164 5.67 -17.75 27.24
CA PRO A 164 4.81 -18.73 27.92
C PRO A 164 3.35 -18.29 27.99
N SER A 165 2.41 -19.18 27.67
CA SER A 165 0.96 -18.93 27.80
C SER A 165 0.47 -19.01 29.25
N THR A 166 1.08 -19.87 30.09
CA THR A 166 0.87 -19.94 31.56
C THR A 166 1.99 -20.76 32.22
N LEU A 167 2.72 -20.16 33.18
CA LEU A 167 3.56 -20.79 34.22
C LEU A 167 4.48 -21.99 33.87
N THR A 168 4.87 -22.17 32.62
CA THR A 168 5.94 -23.09 32.23
C THR A 168 6.93 -22.31 31.39
N GLN A 169 8.16 -22.16 31.87
CA GLN A 169 9.24 -21.71 30.97
C GLN A 169 9.29 -22.70 29.80
N PRO A 170 9.62 -22.27 28.57
CA PRO A 170 9.93 -23.25 27.53
C PRO A 170 10.98 -24.19 28.12
N GLY A 171 10.76 -25.49 27.96
CA GLY A 171 11.69 -26.46 28.51
C GLY A 171 13.09 -26.23 27.93
N ALA A 172 14.13 -26.63 28.66
CA ALA A 172 15.50 -26.73 28.13
C ALA A 172 15.61 -27.23 26.66
N PRO A 173 14.74 -28.14 26.16
CA PRO A 173 14.76 -28.57 24.77
C PRO A 173 14.65 -27.47 23.70
N LEU A 174 13.91 -26.38 23.91
CA LEU A 174 13.79 -25.32 22.88
C LEU A 174 15.07 -24.49 22.78
N VAL A 175 15.67 -24.14 23.92
CA VAL A 175 16.92 -23.37 23.97
C VAL A 175 18.04 -24.15 23.28
N ASP A 176 18.15 -25.45 23.57
CA ASP A 176 19.15 -26.34 22.99
C ASP A 176 18.93 -26.50 21.48
N LEU A 177 17.67 -26.66 21.04
CA LEU A 177 17.32 -26.73 19.62
C LEU A 177 17.73 -25.46 18.86
N LEU A 178 17.38 -24.28 19.37
CA LEU A 178 17.71 -23.02 18.68
C LEU A 178 19.23 -22.78 18.61
N ARG A 179 20.00 -23.23 19.61
CA ARG A 179 21.46 -23.17 19.56
C ARG A 179 22.03 -24.16 18.54
N GLU A 180 21.52 -25.38 18.52
CA GLU A 180 21.92 -26.38 17.51
C GLU A 180 21.64 -25.88 16.10
N LEU A 181 20.50 -25.20 15.85
CA LEU A 181 20.24 -24.57 14.55
C LEU A 181 21.32 -23.58 14.15
N VAL A 182 21.72 -22.70 15.07
CA VAL A 182 22.78 -21.71 14.84
C VAL A 182 24.13 -22.41 14.60
N ASP A 183 24.44 -23.45 15.37
CA ASP A 183 25.67 -24.24 15.22
C ASP A 183 25.72 -24.97 13.86
N GLN A 184 24.55 -25.36 13.34
CA GLN A 184 24.36 -25.93 12.01
C GLN A 184 24.27 -24.86 10.89
N GLY A 185 24.50 -23.58 11.22
CA GLY A 185 24.64 -22.51 10.24
C GLY A 185 23.36 -21.75 9.91
N PHE A 186 22.26 -21.95 10.64
CA PHE A 186 21.06 -21.12 10.48
C PHE A 186 21.25 -19.74 11.11
N GLU A 187 20.64 -18.74 10.47
CA GLU A 187 20.32 -17.46 11.10
C GLU A 187 18.88 -17.52 11.63
N LEU A 188 18.63 -16.95 12.80
CA LEU A 188 17.30 -16.93 13.39
C LEU A 188 16.66 -15.55 13.21
N ALA A 189 15.35 -15.49 13.18
CA ALA A 189 14.58 -14.28 13.48
C ALA A 189 13.29 -14.69 14.21
N TYR A 190 12.83 -13.88 15.16
CA TYR A 190 11.59 -14.17 15.88
C TYR A 190 10.45 -13.40 15.24
N PHE A 191 9.25 -13.96 15.22
CA PHE A 191 8.06 -13.24 14.74
C PHE A 191 6.88 -13.41 15.67
N ASP A 192 6.06 -12.36 15.82
CA ASP A 192 4.85 -12.40 16.62
C ASP A 192 3.65 -11.88 15.84
N ILE A 193 2.67 -12.76 15.61
CA ILE A 193 1.37 -12.44 15.02
C ILE A 193 0.34 -12.57 16.14
N HIS A 194 0.15 -11.48 16.88
CA HIS A 194 -0.70 -11.42 18.06
C HIS A 194 -1.45 -10.09 18.12
N GLU A 195 -2.68 -10.07 18.65
CA GLU A 195 -3.52 -8.86 18.71
C GLU A 195 -2.86 -7.65 19.34
N LYS A 196 -2.18 -7.90 20.45
CA LYS A 196 -1.39 -6.90 21.16
C LYS A 196 0.04 -6.95 20.67
N ASN A 197 0.64 -5.79 20.49
CA ASN A 197 2.08 -5.69 20.29
C ASN A 197 2.81 -6.18 21.57
N ARG A 198 3.49 -7.33 21.48
CA ARG A 198 4.31 -7.92 22.55
C ARG A 198 5.82 -7.82 22.30
N ASP A 199 6.24 -6.94 21.41
CA ASP A 199 7.64 -6.69 21.03
C ASP A 199 8.58 -6.57 22.25
N ALA A 200 8.25 -5.67 23.19
CA ALA A 200 9.05 -5.48 24.41
C ALA A 200 9.09 -6.74 25.32
N LEU A 201 7.99 -7.49 25.38
CA LEU A 201 7.92 -8.74 26.13
C LEU A 201 8.79 -9.82 25.47
N LEU A 202 8.77 -9.92 24.15
CA LEU A 202 9.57 -10.88 23.40
C LEU A 202 11.07 -10.61 23.57
N HIS A 203 11.51 -9.34 23.45
CA HIS A 203 12.89 -8.96 23.77
C HIS A 203 13.29 -9.37 25.18
N GLN A 204 12.41 -9.16 26.17
CA GLN A 204 12.67 -9.54 27.56
C GLN A 204 12.81 -11.06 27.72
N GLU A 205 11.94 -11.86 27.10
CA GLU A 205 11.99 -13.32 27.20
C GLU A 205 13.20 -13.90 26.47
N VAL A 206 13.58 -13.40 25.29
CA VAL A 206 14.82 -13.78 24.59
C VAL A 206 16.05 -13.61 25.50
N LEU A 207 16.15 -12.46 26.17
CA LEU A 207 17.25 -12.19 27.11
C LEU A 207 17.19 -13.06 28.37
N LYS A 208 16.02 -13.15 29.01
CA LYS A 208 15.81 -13.87 30.26
C LYS A 208 16.10 -15.37 30.12
N GLN A 209 15.72 -15.95 28.98
CA GLN A 209 15.90 -17.36 28.68
C GLN A 209 17.24 -17.67 28.01
N ARG A 210 18.06 -16.65 27.70
CA ARG A 210 19.36 -16.78 27.02
C ARG A 210 19.26 -17.49 25.67
N LEU A 211 18.22 -17.15 24.90
CA LEU A 211 18.05 -17.60 23.52
C LEU A 211 19.06 -16.88 22.61
N PRO A 212 19.39 -17.43 21.43
CA PRO A 212 20.24 -16.74 20.47
C PRO A 212 19.63 -15.38 20.09
N PRO A 213 20.43 -14.28 20.08
CA PRO A 213 19.92 -12.96 19.74
C PRO A 213 19.59 -12.88 18.25
N ALA A 214 18.45 -12.27 17.93
CA ALA A 214 17.99 -12.05 16.56
C ALA A 214 16.94 -10.94 16.53
N ALA A 215 16.66 -10.41 15.33
CA ALA A 215 15.62 -9.42 15.11
C ALA A 215 14.23 -9.99 15.46
N ILE A 216 13.35 -9.10 15.94
CA ILE A 216 11.97 -9.41 16.32
C ILE A 216 10.99 -8.73 15.37
N LEU A 217 10.29 -9.52 14.56
CA LEU A 217 9.31 -9.08 13.59
C LEU A 217 7.89 -9.15 14.17
N THR A 218 7.36 -8.01 14.65
CA THR A 218 6.02 -7.97 15.26
C THR A 218 4.94 -7.43 14.33
N TYR A 219 3.81 -8.11 14.35
CA TYR A 219 2.65 -7.81 13.52
C TYR A 219 1.38 -7.92 14.36
N SER A 220 0.81 -6.76 14.69
CA SER A 220 -0.41 -6.68 15.50
C SER A 220 -1.65 -6.86 14.63
N ALA A 221 -2.53 -7.80 15.01
CA ALA A 221 -3.71 -8.17 14.24
C ALA A 221 -4.99 -8.14 15.08
N GLU A 222 -6.03 -7.43 14.68
CA GLU A 222 -7.35 -7.60 15.30
C GLU A 222 -8.00 -8.91 14.81
N GLU A 223 -7.51 -10.03 15.34
CA GLU A 223 -7.74 -11.38 14.83
C GLU A 223 -9.22 -11.79 14.85
N GLU A 224 -9.98 -11.34 15.85
CA GLU A 224 -11.40 -11.65 15.99
C GLU A 224 -12.25 -11.00 14.88
N GLU A 225 -11.94 -9.75 14.52
CA GLU A 225 -12.64 -9.05 13.43
C GLU A 225 -12.28 -9.64 12.07
N LEU A 226 -11.01 -9.96 11.83
CA LEU A 226 -10.54 -10.52 10.56
C LEU A 226 -11.05 -11.95 10.29
N ARG A 227 -11.13 -12.79 11.32
CA ARG A 227 -11.76 -14.12 11.21
C ARG A 227 -13.24 -14.02 10.89
N SER A 228 -13.95 -13.02 11.44
CA SER A 228 -15.36 -12.77 11.11
C SER A 228 -15.59 -12.39 9.63
N LEU A 229 -14.54 -11.91 8.96
CA LEU A 229 -14.53 -11.60 7.53
C LEU A 229 -14.12 -12.80 6.67
N GLY A 230 -13.95 -13.99 7.24
CA GLY A 230 -13.52 -15.20 6.53
C GLY A 230 -12.06 -15.15 6.07
N VAL A 231 -11.23 -14.34 6.73
CA VAL A 231 -9.81 -14.19 6.39
C VAL A 231 -8.97 -14.98 7.37
N ASP A 232 -8.11 -15.85 6.84
CA ASP A 232 -7.00 -16.41 7.62
C ASP A 232 -5.87 -15.39 7.66
N PHE A 233 -5.94 -14.47 8.63
CA PHE A 233 -4.98 -13.39 8.75
C PHE A 233 -3.57 -13.91 8.98
N VAL A 234 -3.39 -14.95 9.78
CA VAL A 234 -2.06 -15.53 10.06
C VAL A 234 -1.44 -15.99 8.75
N LYS A 235 -2.20 -16.69 7.91
CA LYS A 235 -1.73 -17.19 6.63
C LYS A 235 -1.46 -16.08 5.61
N MET A 236 -2.38 -15.12 5.44
CA MET A 236 -2.19 -13.97 4.54
C MET A 236 -0.97 -13.13 4.97
N PHE A 237 -0.86 -12.89 6.28
CA PHE A 237 0.21 -12.11 6.87
C PHE A 237 1.56 -12.81 6.72
N ALA A 238 1.63 -14.11 7.05
CA ALA A 238 2.83 -14.92 6.90
C ALA A 238 3.29 -14.94 5.43
N LYS A 239 2.37 -15.19 4.49
CA LYS A 239 2.62 -15.15 3.05
C LYS A 239 3.23 -13.81 2.63
N THR A 240 2.60 -12.69 3.01
CA THR A 240 3.07 -11.34 2.65
C THR A 240 4.43 -11.01 3.27
N ALA A 241 4.64 -11.32 4.55
CA ALA A 241 5.88 -10.99 5.26
C ALA A 241 7.07 -11.78 4.73
N ILE A 242 6.90 -13.08 4.49
CA ILE A 242 7.93 -13.96 3.92
C ILE A 242 8.34 -13.46 2.55
N ARG A 243 7.36 -13.16 1.68
CA ARG A 243 7.64 -12.63 0.34
C ARG A 243 8.40 -11.32 0.37
N ARG A 244 8.03 -10.39 1.25
CA ARG A 244 8.77 -9.13 1.42
C ARG A 244 10.21 -9.36 1.87
N LEU A 245 10.44 -10.29 2.80
CA LEU A 245 11.80 -10.66 3.22
C LEU A 245 12.60 -11.28 2.07
N ARG A 246 12.01 -12.23 1.33
CA ARG A 246 12.65 -12.86 0.16
C ARG A 246 12.90 -11.87 -0.98
N ALA A 247 12.01 -10.91 -1.19
CA ALA A 247 12.18 -9.82 -2.15
C ALA A 247 13.37 -8.91 -1.78
N LYS A 248 13.61 -8.68 -0.48
CA LYS A 248 14.84 -8.07 0.03
C LYS A 248 16.07 -8.99 -0.09
N GLY A 249 15.93 -10.24 -0.55
CA GLY A 249 17.02 -11.22 -0.66
C GLY A 249 17.31 -12.00 0.62
N VAL A 250 16.41 -11.99 1.60
CA VAL A 250 16.55 -12.79 2.82
C VAL A 250 16.11 -14.24 2.55
N PRO A 251 16.99 -15.25 2.67
CA PRO A 251 16.67 -16.64 2.38
C PRO A 251 15.91 -17.30 3.53
N VAL A 252 14.65 -16.91 3.70
CA VAL A 252 13.73 -17.60 4.62
C VAL A 252 13.46 -19.00 4.07
N THR A 253 13.83 -20.02 4.85
CA THR A 253 13.70 -21.44 4.46
C THR A 253 12.82 -22.23 5.42
N THR A 254 12.74 -21.79 6.68
CA THR A 254 12.06 -22.54 7.75
C THR A 254 11.22 -21.62 8.62
N ILE A 255 10.03 -22.10 9.01
CA ILE A 255 9.21 -21.52 10.07
C ILE A 255 9.06 -22.58 11.16
N LEU A 256 9.47 -22.23 12.37
CA LEU A 256 9.34 -23.06 13.56
C LEU A 256 8.10 -22.63 14.34
N THR A 257 7.09 -23.50 14.43
CA THR A 257 5.83 -23.21 15.15
C THR A 257 5.15 -24.51 15.61
N GLU A 258 4.41 -24.46 16.72
CA GLU A 258 3.48 -25.55 17.11
C GLU A 258 2.10 -25.41 16.46
N ARG A 259 1.88 -24.35 15.67
CA ARG A 259 0.64 -24.21 14.90
C ARG A 259 0.67 -25.23 13.76
N ASP A 260 -0.33 -26.10 13.71
CA ASP A 260 -0.56 -26.97 12.56
C ASP A 260 -0.85 -26.07 11.34
N ASP A 261 0.12 -25.91 10.44
CA ASP A 261 -0.06 -25.23 9.16
C ASP A 261 0.43 -26.16 8.04
N ASP A 262 -0.54 -26.84 7.43
CA ASP A 262 -0.33 -27.73 6.28
C ASP A 262 -0.65 -27.02 4.96
N SER A 263 -0.57 -25.67 4.93
CA SER A 263 -1.02 -24.92 3.77
C SER A 263 -0.11 -25.10 2.54
N GLU A 264 -0.74 -25.45 1.42
CA GLU A 264 -0.10 -25.54 0.09
C GLU A 264 0.65 -24.25 -0.32
N GLN A 265 0.27 -23.10 0.24
CA GLN A 265 0.87 -21.81 -0.12
C GLN A 265 2.26 -21.60 0.48
N THR A 266 2.50 -21.99 1.73
CA THR A 266 3.86 -21.93 2.30
C THR A 266 4.79 -22.93 1.60
N ARG A 267 4.23 -24.07 1.16
CA ARG A 267 4.93 -25.03 0.29
C ARG A 267 5.26 -24.44 -1.09
N ALA A 268 4.37 -23.63 -1.67
CA ALA A 268 4.61 -22.93 -2.93
C ALA A 268 5.78 -21.92 -2.82
N GLU A 269 5.95 -21.28 -1.66
CA GLU A 269 7.10 -20.41 -1.36
C GLU A 269 8.41 -21.18 -1.10
N ARG A 270 8.35 -22.52 -1.13
CA ARG A 270 9.45 -23.41 -0.73
C ARG A 270 9.95 -23.13 0.69
N VAL A 271 9.04 -22.73 1.59
CA VAL A 271 9.34 -22.54 3.01
C VAL A 271 8.77 -23.72 3.80
N ARG A 272 9.60 -24.31 4.65
CA ARG A 272 9.21 -25.46 5.47
C ARG A 272 8.59 -24.98 6.78
N VAL A 273 7.35 -25.35 7.06
CA VAL A 273 6.73 -25.16 8.38
C VAL A 273 6.85 -26.44 9.19
N VAL A 274 7.47 -26.38 10.37
CA VAL A 274 7.72 -27.55 11.21
C VAL A 274 7.61 -27.24 12.70
N SER A 275 7.25 -28.26 13.48
CA SER A 275 7.31 -28.19 14.93
C SER A 275 8.75 -28.32 15.47
N PRO A 276 9.05 -27.76 16.65
CA PRO A 276 10.31 -27.96 17.36
C PRO A 276 10.77 -29.42 17.45
N ALA A 277 9.85 -30.34 17.80
CA ALA A 277 10.17 -31.76 17.92
C ALA A 277 10.60 -32.39 16.57
N THR A 278 9.92 -32.00 15.49
CA THR A 278 10.25 -32.45 14.13
C THR A 278 11.60 -31.90 13.69
N MET A 279 11.86 -30.62 13.94
CA MET A 279 13.13 -29.99 13.59
C MET A 279 14.31 -30.62 14.36
N ALA A 280 14.14 -30.87 15.66
CA ALA A 280 15.15 -31.55 16.46
C ALA A 280 15.51 -32.94 15.90
N SER A 281 14.50 -33.70 15.47
CA SER A 281 14.70 -35.03 14.87
C SER A 281 15.47 -34.95 13.54
N ARG A 282 15.19 -33.93 12.72
CA ARG A 282 15.88 -33.69 11.44
C ARG A 282 17.34 -33.30 11.63
N LEU A 283 17.63 -32.42 12.60
CA LEU A 283 19.00 -32.03 12.93
C LEU A 283 19.82 -33.23 13.39
N ALA A 284 19.26 -34.07 14.27
CA ALA A 284 19.91 -35.30 14.70
C ALA A 284 20.18 -36.29 13.54
N GLY A 285 19.36 -36.25 12.49
CA GLY A 285 19.54 -37.04 11.26
C GLY A 285 20.44 -36.39 10.20
N GLY A 286 20.90 -35.14 10.38
CA GLY A 286 21.70 -34.41 9.39
C GLY A 286 20.92 -33.93 8.17
N GLU A 287 19.59 -33.78 8.26
CA GLU A 287 18.70 -33.51 7.13
C GLU A 287 18.54 -32.02 6.75
N ILE A 288 19.56 -31.17 6.96
CA ILE A 288 19.48 -29.71 6.71
C ILE A 288 19.99 -29.26 5.33
N ALA A 289 20.54 -30.20 4.54
CA ALA A 289 21.14 -29.88 3.25
C ALA A 289 20.15 -29.30 2.22
N GLU A 290 18.85 -29.49 2.43
CA GLU A 290 17.81 -28.93 1.58
C GLU A 290 17.64 -27.43 1.81
N GLU A 291 17.57 -27.00 3.06
CA GLU A 291 17.45 -25.60 3.46
C GLU A 291 18.66 -24.79 2.96
N GLU A 292 19.88 -25.36 3.05
CA GLU A 292 21.07 -24.74 2.45
C GLU A 292 20.99 -24.61 0.93
N ARG A 293 20.51 -25.66 0.23
CA ARG A 293 20.33 -25.61 -1.23
C ARG A 293 19.30 -24.55 -1.60
N GLN A 294 18.21 -24.44 -0.86
CA GLN A 294 17.16 -23.43 -1.09
C GLN A 294 17.69 -22.00 -0.89
N ALA A 295 18.48 -21.77 0.16
CA ALA A 295 19.09 -20.48 0.40
C ALA A 295 20.05 -20.09 -0.74
N ARG A 296 20.93 -21.00 -1.16
CA ARG A 296 21.84 -20.78 -2.31
C ARG A 296 21.08 -20.50 -3.60
N GLN A 297 20.07 -21.33 -3.92
CA GLN A 297 19.26 -21.15 -5.12
C GLN A 297 18.53 -19.80 -5.13
N LEU A 298 17.98 -19.35 -3.99
CA LEU A 298 17.33 -18.04 -3.89
C LEU A 298 18.28 -16.90 -4.27
N LEU A 299 19.52 -16.95 -3.78
CA LEU A 299 20.51 -15.92 -4.06
C LEU A 299 21.00 -15.99 -5.51
N GLU A 300 21.23 -17.18 -6.04
CA GLU A 300 21.55 -17.40 -7.45
C GLU A 300 20.43 -16.84 -8.35
N ASP A 301 19.16 -17.14 -8.04
CA ASP A 301 18.01 -16.63 -8.79
C ASP A 301 17.94 -15.09 -8.76
N ARG A 302 18.25 -14.48 -7.60
CA ARG A 302 18.33 -13.01 -7.45
C ARG A 302 19.44 -12.41 -8.30
N GLU A 303 20.63 -13.02 -8.31
CA GLU A 303 21.78 -12.55 -9.12
C GLU A 303 21.52 -12.62 -10.63
N HIS A 304 20.69 -13.57 -11.08
CA HIS A 304 20.33 -13.73 -12.49
C HIS A 304 19.10 -12.90 -12.92
N SER A 305 18.59 -12.04 -12.04
CA SER A 305 17.41 -11.22 -12.29
C SER A 305 17.71 -9.74 -12.11
N THR A 306 16.94 -8.88 -12.76
CA THR A 306 16.99 -7.45 -12.44
C THR A 306 16.35 -7.21 -11.08
N SER A 307 16.73 -6.14 -10.37
CA SER A 307 16.15 -5.83 -9.05
C SER A 307 14.62 -5.72 -9.09
N LEU A 308 14.09 -5.12 -10.18
CA LEU A 308 12.65 -4.99 -10.38
C LEU A 308 11.97 -6.34 -10.63
N ASP A 309 12.52 -7.14 -11.56
CA ASP A 309 11.98 -8.48 -11.88
C ASP A 309 11.95 -9.37 -10.65
N TRP A 310 13.08 -9.44 -9.94
CA TRP A 310 13.22 -10.20 -8.72
C TRP A 310 12.13 -9.85 -7.70
N ARG A 311 11.97 -8.56 -7.39
CA ARG A 311 10.99 -8.12 -6.39
C ARG A 311 9.57 -8.41 -6.82
N LEU A 312 9.21 -8.12 -8.07
CA LEU A 312 7.87 -8.39 -8.57
C LEU A 312 7.57 -9.89 -8.58
N ASP A 313 8.52 -10.73 -8.99
CA ASP A 313 8.37 -12.19 -8.97
C ASP A 313 8.14 -12.69 -7.53
N GLN A 314 8.92 -12.21 -6.56
CA GLN A 314 8.79 -12.62 -5.17
C GLN A 314 7.50 -12.10 -4.52
N THR A 315 7.05 -10.88 -4.82
CA THR A 315 5.96 -10.25 -4.05
C THR A 315 4.57 -10.38 -4.66
N THR A 316 4.46 -10.65 -5.97
CA THR A 316 3.16 -10.57 -6.68
C THR A 316 2.67 -11.86 -7.31
N GLU A 317 3.49 -12.93 -7.33
CA GLU A 317 3.21 -14.19 -8.08
C GLU A 317 3.01 -14.01 -9.60
N SER A 318 3.15 -12.79 -10.11
CA SER A 318 2.98 -12.51 -11.53
C SER A 318 4.22 -12.91 -12.33
N ARG A 319 4.00 -13.31 -13.58
CA ARG A 319 5.07 -13.73 -14.49
C ARG A 319 5.36 -12.66 -15.51
N LEU A 320 6.65 -12.38 -15.76
CA LEU A 320 7.03 -11.58 -16.92
C LEU A 320 6.82 -12.35 -18.23
N VAL A 321 5.99 -11.79 -19.11
CA VAL A 321 5.67 -12.37 -20.41
C VAL A 321 6.26 -11.48 -21.51
N PRO A 322 7.19 -11.98 -22.34
CA PRO A 322 7.72 -11.25 -23.49
C PRO A 322 6.79 -11.35 -24.71
N GLY A 323 7.08 -10.55 -25.75
CA GLY A 323 6.44 -10.70 -27.06
C GLY A 323 5.13 -9.93 -27.23
N ASN A 324 4.86 -8.94 -26.38
CA ASN A 324 3.61 -8.19 -26.39
C ASN A 324 3.76 -6.85 -27.12
N ALA A 325 2.64 -6.37 -27.66
CA ALA A 325 2.44 -5.01 -28.09
C ALA A 325 1.45 -4.34 -27.13
N PHE A 326 1.83 -3.15 -26.64
CA PHE A 326 1.04 -2.37 -25.69
C PHE A 326 0.69 -1.01 -26.27
N HIS A 327 -0.51 -0.51 -25.95
CA HIS A 327 -0.90 0.89 -26.17
C HIS A 327 -1.58 1.42 -24.92
N ALA A 328 -1.02 2.46 -24.30
CA ALA A 328 -1.70 3.17 -23.21
C ALA A 328 -2.55 4.31 -23.78
N GLU A 329 -3.80 4.45 -23.35
CA GLU A 329 -4.65 5.56 -23.77
C GLU A 329 -5.16 6.38 -22.59
N LEU A 330 -4.89 7.69 -22.66
CA LEU A 330 -5.25 8.69 -21.66
C LEU A 330 -6.29 9.69 -22.20
N ASP A 331 -6.43 9.82 -23.52
CA ASP A 331 -7.44 10.66 -24.14
C ASP A 331 -8.80 9.94 -24.20
N ASN A 332 -9.84 10.57 -23.68
CA ASN A 332 -11.15 9.94 -23.56
C ASN A 332 -11.84 9.68 -24.91
N HIS A 333 -11.72 10.62 -25.85
CA HIS A 333 -12.32 10.47 -27.18
C HIS A 333 -11.65 9.32 -27.93
N GLU A 334 -10.31 9.30 -27.93
CA GLU A 334 -9.55 8.22 -28.56
C GLU A 334 -9.79 6.89 -27.85
N ALA A 335 -9.86 6.84 -26.53
CA ALA A 335 -10.19 5.64 -25.77
C ALA A 335 -11.54 5.05 -26.21
N ARG A 336 -12.58 5.89 -26.29
CA ARG A 336 -13.90 5.48 -26.77
C ARG A 336 -13.86 4.96 -28.20
N ARG A 337 -13.14 5.66 -29.10
CA ARG A 337 -13.01 5.29 -30.51
C ARG A 337 -12.35 3.92 -30.67
N ARG A 338 -11.23 3.69 -29.96
CA ARG A 338 -10.46 2.44 -30.02
C ARG A 338 -11.24 1.27 -29.42
N LEU A 339 -11.87 1.48 -28.27
CA LEU A 339 -12.73 0.51 -27.62
C LEU A 339 -13.86 0.02 -28.54
N PHE A 340 -14.59 0.95 -29.14
CA PHE A 340 -15.69 0.61 -30.03
C PHE A 340 -15.23 -0.03 -31.33
N ALA A 341 -14.09 0.39 -31.88
CA ALA A 341 -13.50 -0.28 -33.03
C ALA A 341 -13.15 -1.75 -32.72
N ALA A 342 -12.53 -2.02 -31.57
CA ALA A 342 -12.20 -3.38 -31.15
C ALA A 342 -13.46 -4.26 -30.96
N ILE A 343 -14.54 -3.69 -30.41
CA ILE A 343 -15.84 -4.40 -30.29
C ILE A 343 -16.43 -4.70 -31.67
N ASP A 344 -16.42 -3.74 -32.60
CA ASP A 344 -16.97 -3.92 -33.94
C ASP A 344 -16.19 -5.00 -34.73
N GLU A 345 -14.89 -5.14 -34.45
CA GLU A 345 -14.00 -6.12 -35.06
C GLU A 345 -14.11 -7.54 -34.48
N ALA A 346 -14.80 -7.73 -33.35
CA ALA A 346 -14.98 -9.05 -32.75
C ALA A 346 -15.60 -10.06 -33.72
N ARG A 347 -15.14 -11.31 -33.66
CA ARG A 347 -15.57 -12.40 -34.56
C ARG A 347 -16.15 -13.62 -33.86
N SER A 348 -15.77 -13.84 -32.60
CA SER A 348 -16.05 -15.07 -31.86
C SER A 348 -16.55 -14.80 -30.45
N SER A 349 -15.89 -13.94 -29.69
CA SER A 349 -16.29 -13.64 -28.32
C SER A 349 -15.90 -12.23 -27.85
N ILE A 350 -16.69 -11.73 -26.90
CA ILE A 350 -16.43 -10.52 -26.13
C ILE A 350 -16.65 -10.85 -24.66
N HIS A 351 -15.62 -10.71 -23.85
CA HIS A 351 -15.71 -10.85 -22.39
C HIS A 351 -15.48 -9.49 -21.75
N ILE A 352 -16.40 -9.04 -20.90
CA ILE A 352 -16.35 -7.74 -20.24
C ILE A 352 -16.55 -7.92 -18.75
N GLN A 353 -15.69 -7.28 -17.96
CA GLN A 353 -15.82 -7.13 -16.52
C GLN A 353 -15.76 -5.65 -16.18
N LEU A 354 -16.72 -5.15 -15.40
CA LEU A 354 -16.78 -3.75 -14.98
C LEU A 354 -17.20 -3.62 -13.51
N TYR A 355 -16.66 -2.61 -12.83
CA TYR A 355 -17.09 -2.28 -11.47
C TYR A 355 -18.33 -1.40 -11.45
N ILE A 356 -18.40 -0.40 -12.35
CA ILE A 356 -19.56 0.49 -12.48
C ILE A 356 -20.11 0.45 -13.91
N VAL A 357 -21.42 0.25 -14.02
CA VAL A 357 -22.21 0.49 -15.22
C VAL A 357 -23.34 1.43 -14.88
N ARG A 358 -23.29 2.66 -15.41
CA ARG A 358 -24.34 3.67 -15.18
C ARG A 358 -25.07 4.04 -16.48
N PRO A 359 -26.40 4.18 -16.44
CA PRO A 359 -27.16 4.77 -17.55
C PRO A 359 -26.55 6.12 -17.96
N SER A 360 -26.05 6.16 -19.19
CA SER A 360 -25.28 7.26 -19.77
C SER A 360 -25.23 7.08 -21.29
N HIS A 361 -24.87 8.12 -22.03
CA HIS A 361 -24.82 8.04 -23.49
C HIS A 361 -23.77 7.04 -23.98
N PHE A 362 -22.63 6.97 -23.31
CA PHE A 362 -21.59 5.97 -23.58
C PHE A 362 -22.08 4.54 -23.28
N ALA A 363 -22.69 4.30 -22.11
CA ALA A 363 -23.11 2.95 -21.73
C ALA A 363 -24.24 2.42 -22.64
N GLU A 364 -25.15 3.30 -23.09
CA GLU A 364 -26.16 2.95 -24.08
C GLU A 364 -25.53 2.53 -25.42
N GLN A 365 -24.52 3.27 -25.91
CA GLN A 365 -23.79 2.90 -27.12
C GLN A 365 -23.05 1.57 -26.97
N LEU A 366 -22.41 1.35 -25.81
CA LEU A 366 -21.74 0.10 -25.50
C LEU A 366 -22.73 -1.06 -25.58
N VAL A 367 -23.89 -0.98 -24.91
CA VAL A 367 -24.92 -2.02 -24.96
C VAL A 367 -25.39 -2.26 -26.39
N VAL A 368 -25.69 -1.21 -27.16
CA VAL A 368 -26.12 -1.36 -28.56
C VAL A 368 -25.09 -2.12 -29.39
N LYS A 369 -23.81 -1.80 -29.25
CA LYS A 369 -22.73 -2.51 -29.96
C LYS A 369 -22.61 -3.96 -29.55
N LEU A 370 -22.71 -4.26 -28.25
CA LEU A 370 -22.70 -5.64 -27.76
C LEU A 370 -23.90 -6.45 -28.26
N VAL A 371 -25.11 -5.86 -28.26
CA VAL A 371 -26.31 -6.47 -28.84
C VAL A 371 -26.12 -6.76 -30.33
N GLN A 372 -25.56 -5.81 -31.09
CA GLN A 372 -25.27 -6.01 -32.52
C GLN A 372 -24.31 -7.18 -32.74
N ARG A 373 -23.19 -7.22 -32.01
CA ARG A 373 -22.22 -8.33 -32.12
C ARG A 373 -22.84 -9.66 -31.70
N ALA A 374 -23.63 -9.68 -30.62
CA ALA A 374 -24.34 -10.86 -30.15
C ALA A 374 -25.29 -11.43 -31.22
N ARG A 375 -26.06 -10.55 -31.89
CA ARG A 375 -26.95 -10.93 -33.00
C ARG A 375 -26.20 -11.41 -34.24
N ASP A 376 -24.97 -10.94 -34.45
CA ASP A 376 -24.07 -11.42 -35.50
C ASP A 376 -23.36 -12.75 -35.13
N GLY A 377 -23.69 -13.34 -33.98
CA GLY A 377 -23.19 -14.65 -33.55
C GLY A 377 -21.98 -14.61 -32.62
N VAL A 378 -21.52 -13.43 -32.21
CA VAL A 378 -20.42 -13.28 -31.24
C VAL A 378 -20.91 -13.62 -29.84
N LYS A 379 -20.22 -14.49 -29.11
CA LYS A 379 -20.56 -14.81 -27.72
C LYS A 379 -20.17 -13.66 -26.79
N VAL A 380 -21.12 -13.08 -26.07
CA VAL A 380 -20.84 -12.00 -25.10
C VAL A 380 -20.99 -12.56 -23.68
N ARG A 381 -19.95 -12.40 -22.84
CA ARG A 381 -20.03 -12.63 -21.39
C ARG A 381 -19.78 -11.32 -20.68
N PHE A 382 -20.76 -10.86 -19.92
CA PHE A 382 -20.76 -9.56 -19.27
C PHE A 382 -20.88 -9.73 -17.76
N MET A 383 -19.79 -9.41 -17.06
CA MET A 383 -19.68 -9.49 -15.62
C MET A 383 -19.65 -8.08 -15.03
N VAL A 384 -20.35 -7.87 -13.92
CA VAL A 384 -20.45 -6.56 -13.28
C VAL A 384 -20.50 -6.66 -11.77
N ASP A 385 -19.85 -5.75 -11.07
CA ASP A 385 -20.05 -5.61 -9.62
C ASP A 385 -21.50 -5.22 -9.31
N ALA A 386 -22.16 -6.02 -8.48
CA ALA A 386 -23.57 -5.85 -8.13
C ALA A 386 -23.85 -4.51 -7.44
N LEU A 387 -23.07 -4.18 -6.40
CA LEU A 387 -23.33 -3.04 -5.51
C LEU A 387 -23.22 -1.71 -6.26
N TYR A 388 -22.13 -1.51 -6.99
CA TYR A 388 -21.83 -0.22 -7.61
C TYR A 388 -22.50 -0.02 -8.96
N SER A 389 -23.11 -1.07 -9.52
CA SER A 389 -23.92 -1.02 -10.74
C SER A 389 -25.42 -1.17 -10.50
N ASP A 390 -25.88 -1.22 -9.24
CA ASP A 390 -27.29 -1.45 -8.87
C ASP A 390 -27.89 -2.71 -9.54
N GLN A 391 -27.07 -3.75 -9.70
CA GLN A 391 -27.45 -5.02 -10.30
C GLN A 391 -27.63 -6.08 -9.21
N GLU A 392 -28.83 -6.62 -9.04
CA GLU A 392 -29.15 -7.64 -8.03
C GLU A 392 -28.92 -7.17 -6.58
N ILE A 393 -29.29 -5.91 -6.32
CA ILE A 393 -29.22 -5.28 -4.98
C ILE A 393 -30.64 -5.03 -4.47
N PHE A 394 -31.06 -5.76 -3.45
CA PHE A 394 -32.41 -5.70 -2.88
C PHE A 394 -33.52 -5.83 -3.94
N GLY A 395 -33.29 -6.69 -4.94
CA GLY A 395 -34.20 -6.90 -6.08
C GLY A 395 -34.15 -5.81 -7.15
N ARG A 396 -33.25 -4.82 -7.05
CA ARG A 396 -32.98 -3.87 -8.15
C ARG A 396 -32.18 -4.56 -9.24
N VAL A 397 -32.44 -4.18 -10.49
CA VAL A 397 -31.73 -4.65 -11.68
C VAL A 397 -31.41 -3.43 -12.53
N ASN A 398 -30.19 -3.37 -13.05
CA ASN A 398 -29.78 -2.28 -13.90
C ASN A 398 -30.47 -2.41 -15.27
N PRO A 399 -31.19 -1.38 -15.76
CA PRO A 399 -31.99 -1.49 -16.97
C PRO A 399 -31.16 -1.75 -18.24
N LEU A 400 -29.91 -1.27 -18.29
CA LEU A 400 -29.01 -1.53 -19.41
C LEU A 400 -28.59 -3.00 -19.45
N ILE A 401 -28.28 -3.56 -18.29
CA ILE A 401 -27.87 -4.96 -18.14
C ILE A 401 -29.05 -5.89 -18.39
N LEU A 402 -30.23 -5.56 -17.88
CA LEU A 402 -31.47 -6.30 -18.14
C LEU A 402 -31.77 -6.39 -19.63
N SER A 403 -31.55 -5.29 -20.37
CA SER A 403 -31.74 -5.23 -21.83
C SER A 403 -30.74 -6.14 -22.55
N LEU A 404 -29.47 -6.11 -22.14
CA LEU A 404 -28.42 -6.95 -22.70
C LEU A 404 -28.71 -8.45 -22.47
N GLN A 405 -29.20 -8.81 -21.28
CA GLN A 405 -29.53 -10.19 -20.90
C GLN A 405 -30.68 -10.83 -21.73
N GLN A 406 -31.46 -10.04 -22.48
CA GLN A 406 -32.51 -10.58 -23.36
C GLN A 406 -31.98 -11.18 -24.67
N GLU A 407 -30.73 -10.93 -25.02
CA GLU A 407 -30.15 -11.40 -26.28
C GLU A 407 -29.59 -12.83 -26.15
N ALA A 408 -29.90 -13.70 -27.11
CA ALA A 408 -29.60 -15.14 -27.02
C ALA A 408 -28.12 -15.50 -26.86
N ASN A 409 -27.20 -14.67 -27.36
CA ASN A 409 -25.75 -14.88 -27.29
C ASN A 409 -25.06 -14.08 -26.17
N VAL A 410 -25.83 -13.50 -25.25
CA VAL A 410 -25.31 -12.79 -24.08
C VAL A 410 -25.52 -13.62 -22.81
N GLU A 411 -24.47 -13.77 -22.03
CA GLU A 411 -24.53 -14.22 -20.64
C GLU A 411 -24.14 -13.05 -19.72
N VAL A 412 -24.93 -12.82 -18.68
CA VAL A 412 -24.69 -11.78 -17.67
C VAL A 412 -24.44 -12.42 -16.32
N LEU A 413 -23.48 -11.89 -15.57
CA LEU A 413 -23.17 -12.31 -14.21
C LEU A 413 -22.98 -11.11 -13.28
N ALA A 414 -23.72 -11.09 -12.17
CA ALA A 414 -23.50 -10.12 -11.10
C ALA A 414 -22.49 -10.67 -10.07
N VAL A 415 -21.44 -9.91 -9.80
CA VAL A 415 -20.43 -10.24 -8.80
C VAL A 415 -20.88 -9.72 -7.44
N GLY A 416 -20.98 -10.62 -6.46
CA GLY A 416 -21.35 -10.32 -5.08
C GLY A 416 -22.72 -9.63 -4.92
N PRO A 417 -23.84 -10.24 -5.38
CA PRO A 417 -25.19 -9.70 -5.16
C PRO A 417 -25.51 -9.55 -3.67
N ILE A 418 -26.45 -8.66 -3.35
CA ILE A 418 -26.93 -8.41 -1.98
C ILE A 418 -28.45 -8.47 -2.01
N GLU A 419 -29.01 -9.64 -1.76
CA GLU A 419 -30.44 -9.89 -1.93
C GLU A 419 -31.26 -9.35 -0.76
N SER A 420 -30.70 -9.40 0.45
CA SER A 420 -31.41 -9.02 1.67
C SER A 420 -30.60 -8.11 2.59
N ARG A 421 -31.30 -7.35 3.45
CA ARG A 421 -30.67 -6.49 4.47
C ARG A 421 -29.79 -7.26 5.47
N LYS A 422 -29.98 -8.59 5.58
CA LYS A 422 -29.19 -9.44 6.49
C LYS A 422 -27.79 -9.73 5.96
N GLU A 423 -27.60 -9.64 4.65
CA GLU A 423 -26.30 -9.83 3.99
C GLU A 423 -25.45 -8.55 4.01
N VAL A 424 -26.02 -7.42 4.42
CA VAL A 424 -25.30 -6.15 4.51
C VAL A 424 -24.34 -6.20 5.69
N GLY A 425 -23.05 -6.21 5.39
CA GLY A 425 -21.95 -6.18 6.35
C GLY A 425 -20.69 -5.62 5.71
N ILE A 426 -19.63 -5.45 6.50
CA ILE A 426 -18.38 -4.85 6.02
C ILE A 426 -17.83 -5.63 4.82
N SER A 427 -17.78 -6.97 4.91
CA SER A 427 -17.29 -7.82 3.82
C SER A 427 -18.08 -7.64 2.52
N SER A 428 -19.42 -7.65 2.55
CA SER A 428 -20.23 -7.54 1.34
C SER A 428 -20.19 -6.14 0.71
N LEU A 429 -19.89 -5.11 1.50
CA LEU A 429 -19.75 -3.73 1.05
C LEU A 429 -18.33 -3.37 0.56
N LYS A 430 -17.30 -4.00 1.12
CA LYS A 430 -15.88 -3.66 0.87
C LYS A 430 -15.13 -4.65 -0.01
N LYS A 431 -15.40 -5.96 0.11
CA LYS A 431 -14.78 -6.98 -0.76
C LYS A 431 -15.50 -7.02 -2.10
N ARG A 432 -15.22 -6.01 -2.93
CA ARG A 432 -15.83 -5.83 -4.24
C ARG A 432 -14.81 -6.12 -5.33
N ASP A 433 -15.31 -6.33 -6.53
CA ASP A 433 -14.45 -6.61 -7.67
C ASP A 433 -14.23 -5.35 -8.50
N HIS A 434 -13.10 -4.70 -8.28
CA HIS A 434 -12.77 -3.42 -8.88
C HIS A 434 -11.99 -3.57 -10.20
N ARG A 435 -11.93 -4.78 -10.80
CA ARG A 435 -11.29 -4.97 -12.10
C ARG A 435 -12.15 -4.45 -13.24
N LYS A 436 -11.52 -3.86 -14.25
CA LYS A 436 -12.17 -3.51 -15.52
C LYS A 436 -11.40 -4.13 -16.68
N LEU A 437 -11.95 -5.23 -17.19
CA LEU A 437 -11.32 -6.05 -18.23
C LEU A 437 -12.24 -6.10 -19.45
N LEU A 438 -11.69 -5.93 -20.64
CA LEU A 438 -12.36 -6.29 -21.89
C LEU A 438 -11.44 -7.20 -22.68
N ILE A 439 -11.96 -8.32 -23.16
CA ILE A 439 -11.23 -9.26 -24.00
C ILE A 439 -12.03 -9.53 -25.27
N ILE A 440 -11.40 -9.31 -26.42
CA ILE A 440 -11.95 -9.55 -27.75
C ILE A 440 -11.29 -10.81 -28.32
N ASP A 441 -12.11 -11.81 -28.65
CA ASP A 441 -11.74 -13.07 -29.27
C ASP A 441 -10.64 -13.88 -28.54
N GLY A 442 -10.39 -13.56 -27.26
CA GLY A 442 -9.25 -14.09 -26.51
C GLY A 442 -7.88 -13.67 -27.07
N ARG A 443 -7.82 -12.61 -27.90
CA ARG A 443 -6.63 -12.19 -28.67
C ARG A 443 -6.19 -10.76 -28.44
N HIS A 444 -7.13 -9.89 -28.08
CA HIS A 444 -6.86 -8.50 -27.76
C HIS A 444 -7.56 -8.17 -26.45
N ALA A 445 -6.87 -7.47 -25.54
CA ALA A 445 -7.43 -7.16 -24.22
C ALA A 445 -7.19 -5.71 -23.82
N PHE A 446 -8.07 -5.22 -22.96
CA PHE A 446 -7.97 -3.94 -22.27
C PHE A 446 -7.95 -4.22 -20.77
N VAL A 447 -6.96 -3.66 -20.07
CA VAL A 447 -6.97 -3.54 -18.60
C VAL A 447 -7.09 -2.05 -18.29
N SER A 448 -8.09 -1.68 -17.50
CA SER A 448 -8.57 -0.30 -17.49
C SER A 448 -8.82 0.25 -16.10
N GLY A 449 -8.60 1.55 -15.93
CA GLY A 449 -9.16 2.34 -14.83
C GLY A 449 -10.61 2.76 -15.09
N ARG A 450 -11.06 2.74 -16.35
CA ARG A 450 -12.37 3.26 -16.80
C ARG A 450 -13.53 2.29 -16.54
N ASN A 451 -14.61 2.83 -15.99
CA ASN A 451 -15.91 2.17 -15.91
C ASN A 451 -16.83 2.57 -17.07
N ALA A 452 -18.04 2.01 -17.16
CA ALA A 452 -19.01 2.39 -18.19
C ALA A 452 -19.91 3.56 -17.76
N SER A 453 -19.45 4.79 -18.04
CA SER A 453 -20.22 6.03 -17.92
C SER A 453 -19.60 7.16 -18.76
N ASP A 454 -20.32 8.27 -18.96
CA ASP A 454 -19.88 9.39 -19.81
C ASP A 454 -18.60 10.07 -19.31
N GLU A 455 -18.42 10.21 -17.99
CA GLU A 455 -17.26 10.90 -17.41
C GLU A 455 -15.91 10.27 -17.79
N TYR A 456 -15.88 8.98 -18.16
CA TYR A 456 -14.66 8.24 -18.51
C TYR A 456 -14.26 8.31 -19.98
N TYR A 457 -15.22 8.63 -20.86
CA TYR A 457 -15.09 8.43 -22.30
C TYR A 457 -15.50 9.65 -23.12
N VAL A 458 -16.09 10.68 -22.51
CA VAL A 458 -16.35 11.96 -23.17
C VAL A 458 -15.10 12.84 -23.10
N GLY A 459 -14.72 13.45 -24.23
CA GLY A 459 -13.60 14.37 -24.33
C GLY A 459 -13.86 15.70 -23.63
N PHE A 460 -12.79 16.37 -23.19
CA PHE A 460 -12.86 17.68 -22.54
C PHE A 460 -13.38 18.80 -23.46
N ASP A 461 -13.32 18.59 -24.78
CA ASP A 461 -13.84 19.45 -25.84
C ASP A 461 -15.21 19.01 -26.38
N GLU A 462 -15.83 18.00 -25.78
CA GLU A 462 -17.16 17.50 -26.16
C GLU A 462 -18.29 17.96 -25.21
N VAL A 463 -17.93 18.59 -24.08
CA VAL A 463 -18.90 19.06 -23.06
C VAL A 463 -18.76 20.55 -22.81
N VAL A 464 -19.87 21.29 -22.96
CA VAL A 464 -19.94 22.69 -22.52
C VAL A 464 -19.93 22.74 -20.98
N VAL A 465 -18.86 23.29 -20.42
CA VAL A 465 -18.69 23.47 -18.98
C VAL A 465 -18.93 24.94 -18.63
N HIS A 466 -20.03 25.22 -17.93
CA HIS A 466 -20.40 26.52 -17.40
C HIS A 466 -20.46 26.48 -15.86
N ASP A 467 -20.64 27.62 -15.19
CA ASP A 467 -20.50 27.71 -13.72
C ASP A 467 -21.41 26.78 -12.91
N ASN A 468 -22.54 26.35 -13.49
CA ASN A 468 -23.52 25.48 -12.84
C ASN A 468 -23.47 24.03 -13.35
N THR A 469 -22.49 23.68 -14.20
CA THR A 469 -22.26 22.29 -14.62
C THR A 469 -21.95 21.45 -13.39
N ARG A 470 -22.76 20.41 -13.13
CA ARG A 470 -22.52 19.48 -12.03
C ARG A 470 -21.22 18.72 -12.26
N HIS A 471 -20.48 18.43 -11.19
CA HIS A 471 -19.19 17.73 -11.26
C HIS A 471 -19.25 16.39 -12.03
N GLU A 472 -20.32 15.61 -11.90
CA GLU A 472 -20.55 14.34 -12.62
C GLU A 472 -20.57 14.48 -14.16
N ARG A 473 -20.85 15.69 -14.68
CA ARG A 473 -20.89 15.95 -16.12
C ARG A 473 -19.55 16.47 -16.66
N ILE A 474 -18.60 16.76 -15.79
CA ILE A 474 -17.27 17.21 -16.18
C ILE A 474 -16.44 15.95 -16.44
N PRO A 475 -15.84 15.78 -17.63
CA PRO A 475 -15.02 14.61 -17.93
C PRO A 475 -13.87 14.43 -16.96
N TRP A 476 -13.42 13.18 -16.80
CA TRP A 476 -12.31 12.81 -15.94
C TRP A 476 -11.07 12.47 -16.76
N LEU A 477 -9.89 12.63 -16.19
CA LEU A 477 -8.69 12.00 -16.75
C LEU A 477 -8.63 10.56 -16.27
N ASP A 478 -8.56 9.61 -17.18
CA ASP A 478 -8.41 8.19 -16.85
C ASP A 478 -7.41 7.52 -17.80
N ALA A 479 -7.08 6.26 -17.57
CA ALA A 479 -6.17 5.50 -18.41
C ALA A 479 -6.61 4.03 -18.56
N HIS A 480 -6.28 3.46 -19.71
CA HIS A 480 -6.31 2.02 -19.93
C HIS A 480 -5.09 1.60 -20.73
N ILE A 481 -4.80 0.31 -20.69
CA ILE A 481 -3.77 -0.31 -21.52
C ILE A 481 -4.39 -1.40 -22.38
N GLU A 482 -4.07 -1.35 -23.66
CA GLU A 482 -4.42 -2.33 -24.67
C GLU A 482 -3.26 -3.31 -24.83
N ILE A 483 -3.60 -4.59 -25.02
CA ILE A 483 -2.65 -5.69 -25.06
C ILE A 483 -2.94 -6.55 -26.28
N SER A 484 -1.92 -6.79 -27.08
CA SER A 484 -1.91 -7.85 -28.09
C SER A 484 -0.66 -8.69 -27.91
N GLY A 485 -0.80 -10.02 -27.97
CA GLY A 485 0.31 -10.95 -27.73
C GLY A 485 0.03 -11.89 -26.55
N PRO A 486 1.04 -12.66 -26.11
CA PRO A 486 0.84 -13.77 -25.18
C PRO A 486 0.21 -13.39 -23.84
N LEU A 487 0.40 -12.16 -23.34
CA LEU A 487 -0.13 -11.71 -22.04
C LEU A 487 -1.67 -11.64 -22.01
N VAL A 488 -2.35 -11.57 -23.16
CA VAL A 488 -3.83 -11.62 -23.23
C VAL A 488 -4.37 -12.92 -22.61
N ARG A 489 -3.59 -14.01 -22.63
CA ARG A 489 -3.95 -15.27 -21.98
C ARG A 489 -4.18 -15.10 -20.48
N GLU A 490 -3.32 -14.35 -19.80
CA GLU A 490 -3.44 -14.12 -18.35
C GLU A 490 -4.69 -13.29 -18.04
N VAL A 491 -4.94 -12.22 -18.80
CA VAL A 491 -6.16 -11.39 -18.64
C VAL A 491 -7.44 -12.23 -18.83
N GLN A 492 -7.45 -13.07 -19.87
CA GLN A 492 -8.58 -13.96 -20.14
C GLN A 492 -8.75 -15.02 -19.05
N GLN A 493 -7.67 -15.59 -18.51
CA GLN A 493 -7.73 -16.53 -17.40
C GLN A 493 -8.27 -15.87 -16.13
N THR A 494 -7.84 -14.65 -15.82
CA THR A 494 -8.36 -13.86 -14.69
C THR A 494 -9.87 -13.63 -14.82
N PHE A 495 -10.35 -13.26 -16.01
CA PHE A 495 -11.79 -13.14 -16.27
C PHE A 495 -12.53 -14.47 -16.06
N LEU A 496 -12.04 -15.55 -16.67
CA LEU A 496 -12.69 -16.87 -16.61
C LEU A 496 -12.71 -17.46 -15.19
N GLN A 497 -11.64 -17.25 -14.42
CA GLN A 497 -11.58 -17.67 -13.03
C GLN A 497 -12.66 -16.97 -12.21
N THR A 498 -12.78 -15.64 -12.33
CA THR A 498 -13.78 -14.89 -11.59
C THR A 498 -15.20 -15.21 -12.06
N TRP A 499 -15.39 -15.46 -13.35
CA TRP A 499 -16.64 -15.96 -13.91
C TRP A 499 -17.06 -17.28 -13.26
N GLU A 500 -16.15 -18.25 -13.16
CA GLU A 500 -16.40 -19.54 -12.51
C GLU A 500 -16.65 -19.40 -11.01
N GLU A 501 -15.83 -18.62 -10.30
CA GLU A 501 -15.94 -18.37 -8.85
C GLU A 501 -17.31 -17.79 -8.45
N HIS A 502 -17.92 -17.00 -9.32
CA HIS A 502 -19.23 -16.37 -9.07
C HIS A 502 -20.40 -17.13 -9.68
N GLY A 503 -20.19 -18.36 -10.16
CA GLY A 503 -21.27 -19.23 -10.64
C GLY A 503 -21.67 -19.01 -12.10
N GLY A 504 -20.80 -18.40 -12.90
CA GLY A 504 -20.97 -18.29 -14.33
C GLY A 504 -21.06 -19.67 -15.01
N ALA A 505 -21.78 -19.74 -16.13
CA ALA A 505 -21.96 -20.98 -16.86
C ALA A 505 -20.62 -21.56 -17.35
N ALA A 506 -20.48 -22.89 -17.24
CA ALA A 506 -19.31 -23.60 -17.73
C ALA A 506 -19.13 -23.37 -19.24
N ILE A 507 -17.88 -23.15 -19.67
CA ILE A 507 -17.55 -22.97 -21.07
C ILE A 507 -17.83 -24.28 -21.83
N PRO A 508 -18.71 -24.29 -22.85
CA PRO A 508 -19.06 -25.51 -23.58
C PRO A 508 -17.85 -26.17 -24.26
N PRO A 509 -17.77 -27.51 -24.30
CA PRO A 509 -16.76 -28.20 -25.10
C PRO A 509 -16.81 -27.75 -26.57
N GLY A 510 -15.67 -27.27 -27.08
CA GLY A 510 -15.54 -26.78 -28.46
C GLY A 510 -15.51 -25.25 -28.60
N GLU A 511 -15.86 -24.49 -27.56
CA GLU A 511 -15.66 -23.03 -27.56
C GLU A 511 -14.19 -22.69 -27.26
N THR A 512 -13.52 -22.03 -28.21
CA THR A 512 -12.10 -21.65 -28.04
C THR A 512 -11.99 -20.31 -27.32
N VAL A 513 -11.92 -20.34 -25.99
CA VAL A 513 -11.75 -19.14 -25.15
C VAL A 513 -10.29 -18.76 -24.90
N LEU A 514 -9.36 -19.68 -25.09
CA LEU A 514 -7.91 -19.48 -24.90
C LEU A 514 -7.12 -19.85 -26.17
N PRO A 515 -7.30 -19.11 -27.28
CA PRO A 515 -6.67 -19.43 -28.55
C PRO A 515 -5.13 -19.39 -28.45
N PRO A 516 -4.39 -20.05 -29.36
CA PRO A 516 -2.95 -19.84 -29.46
C PRO A 516 -2.67 -18.36 -29.79
N LEU A 517 -1.71 -17.80 -29.07
CA LEU A 517 -1.29 -16.40 -29.16
C LEU A 517 0.18 -16.36 -29.56
N GLU A 518 0.44 -15.79 -30.73
CA GLU A 518 1.79 -15.52 -31.21
C GLU A 518 2.27 -14.16 -30.69
N PRO A 519 3.59 -13.95 -30.53
CA PRO A 519 4.15 -12.63 -30.27
C PRO A 519 3.64 -11.58 -31.26
N GLN A 520 3.21 -10.42 -30.75
CA GLN A 520 2.72 -9.28 -31.54
C GLN A 520 3.61 -8.04 -31.40
N GLY A 521 4.61 -8.07 -30.53
CA GLY A 521 5.57 -6.99 -30.32
C GLY A 521 6.82 -7.48 -29.61
N SER A 522 7.66 -6.54 -29.15
CA SER A 522 8.92 -6.84 -28.45
C SER A 522 8.88 -6.56 -26.96
N ALA A 523 7.81 -5.92 -26.45
CA ALA A 523 7.73 -5.52 -25.06
C ALA A 523 7.43 -6.71 -24.14
N ALA A 524 8.00 -6.67 -22.95
CA ALA A 524 7.66 -7.57 -21.87
C ALA A 524 6.69 -6.88 -20.90
N GLY A 525 5.75 -7.64 -20.36
CA GLY A 525 4.84 -7.15 -19.33
C GLY A 525 4.26 -8.30 -18.54
N ARG A 526 3.64 -7.97 -17.42
CA ARG A 526 3.04 -8.92 -16.49
C ARG A 526 1.70 -8.40 -16.00
N LEU A 527 0.76 -9.31 -15.75
CA LEU A 527 -0.50 -8.98 -15.11
C LEU A 527 -0.38 -9.22 -13.60
N VAL A 528 -0.46 -8.15 -12.81
CA VAL A 528 -0.56 -8.25 -11.36
C VAL A 528 -2.03 -8.26 -10.99
N VAL A 529 -2.48 -9.37 -10.42
CA VAL A 529 -3.84 -9.53 -9.88
C VAL A 529 -3.77 -9.49 -8.36
N HIS A 530 -4.61 -8.65 -7.76
CA HIS A 530 -4.82 -8.58 -6.31
C HIS A 530 -6.18 -9.17 -5.97
N HIS A 531 -6.25 -10.07 -4.99
CA HIS A 531 -7.48 -10.74 -4.58
C HIS A 531 -7.97 -10.28 -3.20
N GLY A 532 -8.25 -8.99 -3.03
CA GLY A 532 -8.75 -8.42 -1.77
C GLY A 532 -7.97 -8.93 -0.56
N LEU A 533 -8.67 -9.33 0.51
CA LEU A 533 -8.03 -9.75 1.77
C LEU A 533 -7.27 -11.11 1.70
N ALA A 534 -7.16 -11.74 0.53
CA ALA A 534 -6.41 -12.99 0.37
C ALA A 534 -4.90 -12.77 0.16
N ASP A 535 -4.50 -11.60 -0.34
CA ASP A 535 -3.11 -11.25 -0.61
C ASP A 535 -2.88 -9.73 -0.44
N THR A 536 -1.69 -9.25 -0.83
CA THR A 536 -1.36 -7.82 -0.88
C THR A 536 -0.61 -7.47 -2.16
N ASN A 537 -0.90 -8.18 -3.26
CA ASN A 537 -0.15 -8.10 -4.51
C ASN A 537 -0.16 -6.68 -5.09
N GLY A 538 -1.29 -5.96 -5.03
CA GLY A 538 -1.40 -4.58 -5.51
C GLY A 538 -0.51 -3.60 -4.73
N LEU A 539 -0.55 -3.68 -3.40
CA LEU A 539 0.34 -2.92 -2.52
C LEU A 539 1.81 -3.26 -2.78
N SER A 540 2.12 -4.56 -2.84
CA SER A 540 3.49 -5.05 -2.95
C SER A 540 4.10 -4.78 -4.33
N MET A 541 3.29 -4.70 -5.39
CA MET A 541 3.71 -4.23 -6.71
C MET A 541 4.22 -2.78 -6.63
N TYR A 542 3.45 -1.87 -6.03
CA TYR A 542 3.88 -0.47 -5.91
C TYR A 542 5.10 -0.34 -4.99
N GLU A 543 5.16 -1.06 -3.87
CA GLU A 543 6.37 -1.09 -3.02
C GLU A 543 7.59 -1.61 -3.78
N ALA A 544 7.46 -2.69 -4.56
CA ALA A 544 8.55 -3.24 -5.36
C ALA A 544 9.07 -2.23 -6.39
N MET A 545 8.16 -1.53 -7.08
CA MET A 545 8.51 -0.48 -8.04
C MET A 545 9.21 0.71 -7.37
N PHE A 546 8.69 1.18 -6.23
CA PHE A 546 9.28 2.30 -5.49
C PHE A 546 10.63 1.95 -4.86
N ASP A 547 10.79 0.72 -4.36
CA ASP A 547 12.03 0.33 -3.68
C ASP A 547 13.23 0.28 -4.62
N VAL A 548 13.01 0.06 -5.93
CA VAL A 548 14.07 0.03 -6.96
C VAL A 548 14.26 1.33 -7.71
N ALA A 549 13.41 2.33 -7.50
CA ALA A 549 13.52 3.62 -8.18
C ALA A 549 14.82 4.33 -7.83
N GLU A 550 15.53 4.83 -8.84
CA GLU A 550 16.84 5.47 -8.72
C GLU A 550 16.87 6.94 -9.16
N ASP A 551 16.04 7.35 -10.13
CA ASP A 551 16.08 8.70 -10.73
C ASP A 551 14.76 9.45 -10.51
N HIS A 552 13.65 8.91 -11.02
CA HIS A 552 12.36 9.59 -10.92
C HIS A 552 11.15 8.66 -10.98
N VAL A 553 10.04 9.13 -10.40
CA VAL A 553 8.75 8.43 -10.38
C VAL A 553 7.62 9.39 -10.73
N TYR A 554 6.74 8.96 -11.65
CA TYR A 554 5.45 9.59 -11.89
C TYR A 554 4.34 8.80 -11.22
N ILE A 555 3.50 9.46 -10.44
CA ILE A 555 2.30 8.90 -9.82
C ILE A 555 1.07 9.66 -10.35
N VAL A 556 0.11 8.97 -10.93
CA VAL A 556 -1.20 9.53 -11.29
C VAL A 556 -2.25 8.87 -10.40
N ASN A 557 -2.82 9.63 -9.48
CA ASN A 557 -3.76 9.14 -8.46
C ASN A 557 -4.49 10.31 -7.75
N ASP A 558 -5.79 10.16 -7.45
CA ASP A 558 -6.59 11.14 -6.69
C ASP A 558 -7.30 10.52 -5.47
N PHE A 559 -6.65 9.53 -4.87
CA PHE A 559 -7.10 8.83 -3.66
C PHE A 559 -6.07 8.93 -2.53
N PRO A 560 -6.45 8.75 -1.26
CA PRO A 560 -5.51 8.77 -0.15
C PRO A 560 -4.45 7.68 -0.31
N ILE A 561 -3.17 8.03 -0.14
CA ILE A 561 -2.09 7.05 -0.20
C ILE A 561 -2.01 6.32 1.14
N VAL A 562 -1.86 4.99 1.13
CA VAL A 562 -1.71 4.22 2.37
C VAL A 562 -0.36 4.48 3.04
N PRO A 563 -0.27 4.42 4.38
CA PRO A 563 0.97 4.69 5.10
C PRO A 563 2.17 3.85 4.66
N ALA A 564 1.95 2.63 4.15
CA ALA A 564 3.01 1.78 3.60
C ALA A 564 3.65 2.38 2.35
N LEU A 565 2.82 2.86 1.41
CA LEU A 565 3.27 3.53 0.19
C LEU A 565 3.80 4.94 0.47
N GLU A 566 3.22 5.67 1.43
CA GLU A 566 3.80 6.92 1.91
C GLU A 566 5.24 6.69 2.40
N ARG A 567 5.49 5.67 3.23
CA ARG A 567 6.85 5.28 3.67
C ARG A 567 7.76 4.96 2.49
N ALA A 568 7.29 4.19 1.51
CA ALA A 568 8.06 3.90 0.30
C ALA A 568 8.43 5.19 -0.47
N ILE A 569 7.51 6.15 -0.59
CA ILE A 569 7.77 7.46 -1.18
C ILE A 569 8.80 8.25 -0.38
N TYR A 570 8.69 8.29 0.96
CA TYR A 570 9.72 8.92 1.80
C TYR A 570 11.10 8.27 1.58
N ARG A 571 11.19 6.94 1.47
CA ARG A 571 12.46 6.27 1.16
C ARG A 571 13.03 6.71 -0.18
N MET A 572 12.19 6.82 -1.21
CA MET A 572 12.60 7.33 -2.53
C MET A 572 13.18 8.75 -2.43
N LEU A 573 12.46 9.66 -1.75
CA LEU A 573 12.89 11.06 -1.57
C LEU A 573 14.23 11.16 -0.82
N ILE A 574 14.41 10.36 0.24
CA ILE A 574 15.67 10.33 1.01
C ILE A 574 16.84 9.82 0.15
N ARG A 575 16.58 8.88 -0.78
CA ARG A 575 17.58 8.41 -1.76
C ARG A 575 17.85 9.40 -2.89
N GLY A 576 17.13 10.52 -2.96
CA GLY A 576 17.28 11.55 -3.99
C GLY A 576 16.43 11.35 -5.25
N VAL A 577 15.48 10.41 -5.22
CA VAL A 577 14.56 10.16 -6.35
C VAL A 577 13.54 11.30 -6.44
N THR A 578 13.35 11.84 -7.65
CA THR A 578 12.34 12.88 -7.90
C THR A 578 10.95 12.25 -8.01
N VAL A 579 9.97 12.73 -7.25
CA VAL A 579 8.59 12.20 -7.29
C VAL A 579 7.62 13.27 -7.75
N LYS A 580 6.96 13.03 -8.89
CA LYS A 580 5.89 13.89 -9.42
C LYS A 580 4.54 13.20 -9.30
N LEU A 581 3.59 13.85 -8.65
CA LEU A 581 2.24 13.32 -8.43
C LEU A 581 1.20 14.19 -9.15
N LEU A 582 0.56 13.63 -10.18
CA LEU A 582 -0.59 14.23 -10.86
C LEU A 582 -1.89 13.75 -10.20
N THR A 583 -2.56 14.67 -9.52
CA THR A 583 -3.82 14.47 -8.81
C THR A 583 -4.95 15.28 -9.48
N GLY A 584 -6.19 15.11 -9.04
CA GLY A 584 -7.36 15.80 -9.61
C GLY A 584 -8.09 16.64 -8.59
N SER A 585 -9.37 16.90 -8.82
CA SER A 585 -10.29 17.34 -7.78
C SER A 585 -11.61 16.62 -7.87
N ALA A 586 -12.05 15.98 -6.78
CA ALA A 586 -13.24 15.13 -6.76
C ALA A 586 -14.57 15.89 -6.98
N THR A 587 -14.53 17.20 -6.82
CA THR A 587 -15.65 18.12 -7.06
C THR A 587 -15.48 18.94 -8.33
N ALA A 588 -14.32 18.80 -8.99
CA ALA A 588 -13.76 19.73 -9.97
C ALA A 588 -13.58 21.17 -9.42
N ARG A 589 -12.48 21.83 -9.80
CA ARG A 589 -12.24 23.24 -9.46
C ARG A 589 -12.25 24.13 -10.70
N ARG A 590 -12.62 25.39 -10.50
CA ARG A 590 -12.35 26.49 -11.43
C ARG A 590 -10.92 27.00 -11.26
N SER A 591 -10.47 27.90 -12.12
CA SER A 591 -9.13 28.49 -12.00
C SER A 591 -8.88 29.22 -10.66
N ASP A 592 -9.90 29.83 -10.07
CA ASP A 592 -9.83 30.53 -8.77
C ASP A 592 -9.83 29.60 -7.53
N GLY A 593 -9.89 28.28 -7.76
CA GLY A 593 -9.93 27.24 -6.72
C GLY A 593 -11.31 26.94 -6.18
N SER A 594 -12.36 27.67 -6.60
CA SER A 594 -13.74 27.37 -6.19
C SER A 594 -14.26 26.09 -6.83
N PHE A 595 -15.08 25.35 -6.08
CA PHE A 595 -15.67 24.10 -6.53
C PHE A 595 -16.85 24.28 -7.48
N PHE A 596 -17.00 23.36 -8.41
CA PHE A 596 -18.26 23.17 -9.13
C PHE A 596 -19.33 22.57 -8.19
N PRO A 597 -20.63 22.65 -8.55
CA PRO A 597 -21.70 22.01 -7.77
C PRO A 597 -21.47 20.50 -7.58
N ALA A 598 -21.29 20.10 -6.32
CA ALA A 598 -21.06 18.72 -5.90
C ALA A 598 -21.78 18.42 -4.56
N PRO A 599 -22.15 17.16 -4.31
CA PRO A 599 -22.73 16.76 -3.03
C PRO A 599 -21.69 16.83 -1.91
N LEU A 600 -22.16 17.01 -0.67
CA LEU A 600 -21.28 17.20 0.49
C LEU A 600 -20.22 16.10 0.65
N HIS A 601 -20.58 14.83 0.41
CA HIS A 601 -19.63 13.72 0.55
C HIS A 601 -18.45 13.81 -0.42
N ARG A 602 -18.63 14.36 -1.64
CA ARG A 602 -17.53 14.59 -2.60
C ARG A 602 -16.61 15.71 -2.13
N THR A 603 -17.17 16.77 -1.56
CA THR A 603 -16.38 17.85 -0.96
C THR A 603 -15.59 17.39 0.27
N LEU A 604 -16.19 16.54 1.11
CA LEU A 604 -15.48 15.95 2.27
C LEU A 604 -14.37 15.00 1.80
N PHE A 605 -14.63 14.19 0.78
CA PHE A 605 -13.63 13.32 0.17
C PHE A 605 -12.46 14.12 -0.41
N GLU A 606 -12.72 15.20 -1.15
CA GLU A 606 -11.70 16.12 -1.66
C GLU A 606 -10.81 16.67 -0.54
N TYR A 607 -11.40 17.20 0.54
CA TYR A 607 -10.63 17.72 1.65
C TYR A 607 -9.79 16.64 2.35
N MET A 608 -10.32 15.44 2.49
CA MET A 608 -9.58 14.30 3.06
C MET A 608 -8.38 13.95 2.18
N VAL A 609 -8.56 13.80 0.86
CA VAL A 609 -7.49 13.48 -0.09
C VAL A 609 -6.40 14.54 -0.03
N LYS A 610 -6.76 15.83 -0.14
CA LYS A 610 -5.78 16.92 -0.11
C LYS A 610 -5.05 17.04 1.23
N ALA A 611 -5.72 16.77 2.35
CA ALA A 611 -5.07 16.73 3.66
C ALA A 611 -4.05 15.59 3.76
N LYS A 612 -4.34 14.43 3.15
CA LYS A 612 -3.41 13.28 3.11
C LYS A 612 -2.18 13.54 2.24
N LEU A 613 -2.28 14.45 1.27
CA LEU A 613 -1.15 14.84 0.41
C LEU A 613 -0.24 15.90 1.06
N GLU A 614 -0.69 16.64 2.07
CA GLU A 614 0.09 17.69 2.74
C GLU A 614 1.46 17.18 3.25
N PRO A 615 1.56 16.03 3.98
CA PRO A 615 2.85 15.52 4.43
C PRO A 615 3.81 15.15 3.29
N LEU A 616 3.29 14.65 2.16
CA LEU A 616 4.11 14.30 1.00
C LEU A 616 4.62 15.55 0.29
N LEU A 617 3.79 16.58 0.18
CA LEU A 617 4.19 17.88 -0.38
C LEU A 617 5.28 18.53 0.48
N GLU A 618 5.13 18.50 1.81
CA GLU A 618 6.15 19.00 2.76
C GLU A 618 7.47 18.22 2.66
N ALA A 619 7.41 16.95 2.27
CA ALA A 619 8.58 16.08 2.10
C ALA A 619 9.34 16.29 0.78
N GLY A 620 8.76 17.04 -0.17
CA GLY A 620 9.36 17.33 -1.46
C GLY A 620 8.74 16.59 -2.65
N VAL A 621 7.60 15.92 -2.48
CA VAL A 621 6.83 15.45 -3.65
C VAL A 621 6.29 16.66 -4.42
N GLU A 622 6.53 16.71 -5.73
CA GLU A 622 5.97 17.73 -6.61
C GLU A 622 4.53 17.34 -6.99
N VAL A 623 3.54 18.00 -6.38
CA VAL A 623 2.12 17.67 -6.57
C VAL A 623 1.45 18.65 -7.52
N TYR A 624 0.74 18.14 -8.53
CA TYR A 624 0.03 18.92 -9.54
C TYR A 624 -1.45 18.52 -9.60
N GLU A 625 -2.36 19.50 -9.53
CA GLU A 625 -3.77 19.29 -9.89
C GLU A 625 -3.93 19.39 -11.41
N PHE A 626 -4.41 18.29 -12.01
CA PHE A 626 -4.60 18.15 -13.44
C PHE A 626 -5.46 19.28 -14.01
N SER A 627 -5.01 19.89 -15.11
CA SER A 627 -5.81 20.82 -15.91
C SER A 627 -5.75 20.39 -17.38
N PRO A 628 -6.91 20.11 -18.03
CA PRO A 628 -6.91 19.77 -19.44
C PRO A 628 -6.49 20.98 -20.30
N PRO A 629 -6.10 20.74 -21.56
CA PRO A 629 -5.81 21.81 -22.50
C PRO A 629 -6.96 22.82 -22.59
N PRO A 630 -6.67 24.12 -22.80
CA PRO A 630 -7.70 25.14 -22.97
C PRO A 630 -8.68 24.75 -24.09
N SER A 631 -9.97 24.86 -23.80
CA SER A 631 -11.05 24.48 -24.72
C SER A 631 -12.11 25.59 -24.77
N PRO A 632 -12.62 25.94 -25.97
CA PRO A 632 -13.73 26.89 -26.10
C PRO A 632 -15.03 26.39 -25.46
N MET A 633 -15.12 25.09 -25.14
CA MET A 633 -16.26 24.52 -24.43
C MET A 633 -16.25 24.85 -22.93
N VAL A 634 -15.12 25.32 -22.38
CA VAL A 634 -15.02 25.75 -20.98
C VAL A 634 -15.35 27.24 -20.89
N VAL A 635 -16.64 27.54 -20.72
CA VAL A 635 -17.17 28.90 -20.54
C VAL A 635 -17.38 29.28 -19.07
N ALA A 636 -17.08 28.37 -18.15
CA ALA A 636 -17.08 28.64 -16.71
C ALA A 636 -16.09 29.75 -16.36
N ARG A 637 -16.35 30.45 -15.25
CA ARG A 637 -15.51 31.54 -14.76
C ARG A 637 -14.06 31.09 -14.68
N GLY A 638 -13.19 31.90 -15.28
CA GLY A 638 -11.75 31.66 -15.29
C GLY A 638 -11.25 30.78 -16.44
N GLY A 639 -12.15 30.24 -17.29
CA GLY A 639 -11.81 29.58 -18.57
C GLY A 639 -11.00 28.29 -18.46
N ARG A 640 -10.72 27.83 -17.23
CA ARG A 640 -9.99 26.59 -16.95
C ARG A 640 -10.69 25.81 -15.86
N ILE A 641 -10.58 24.50 -15.96
CA ILE A 641 -11.04 23.55 -14.96
C ILE A 641 -9.88 22.70 -14.47
N ARG A 642 -10.04 22.16 -13.26
CA ARG A 642 -9.22 21.10 -12.69
C ARG A 642 -10.15 19.94 -12.33
N PRO A 643 -10.36 18.98 -13.24
CA PRO A 643 -11.35 17.93 -13.09
C PRO A 643 -10.83 16.78 -12.21
N TYR A 644 -11.65 15.76 -12.01
CA TYR A 644 -11.24 14.56 -11.30
C TYR A 644 -10.22 13.75 -12.11
N VAL A 645 -9.26 13.14 -11.42
CA VAL A 645 -8.30 12.20 -11.99
C VAL A 645 -8.64 10.81 -11.46
N HIS A 646 -9.07 9.94 -12.36
CA HIS A 646 -9.40 8.55 -12.06
C HIS A 646 -8.36 7.57 -12.60
N ALA A 647 -7.36 8.03 -13.37
CA ALA A 647 -6.25 7.18 -13.78
C ALA A 647 -5.45 6.66 -12.57
N LYS A 648 -4.94 5.43 -12.68
CA LYS A 648 -4.01 4.80 -11.73
C LYS A 648 -2.76 4.40 -12.49
N ILE A 649 -1.77 5.27 -12.45
CA ILE A 649 -0.51 5.07 -13.16
C ILE A 649 0.63 5.28 -12.20
N VAL A 650 1.59 4.36 -12.23
CA VAL A 650 2.89 4.54 -11.58
C VAL A 650 3.97 4.21 -12.60
N SER A 651 4.84 5.16 -12.91
CA SER A 651 6.03 4.96 -13.77
C SER A 651 7.30 5.16 -12.97
N VAL A 652 8.32 4.34 -13.24
CA VAL A 652 9.61 4.37 -12.56
C VAL A 652 10.73 4.43 -13.60
N ASP A 653 11.58 5.45 -13.48
CA ASP A 653 12.84 5.67 -14.20
C ASP A 653 12.76 5.56 -15.73
N GLY A 654 11.57 5.74 -16.32
CA GLY A 654 11.36 5.51 -17.75
C GLY A 654 11.57 4.08 -18.23
N VAL A 655 11.64 3.09 -17.32
CA VAL A 655 11.90 1.67 -17.64
C VAL A 655 10.70 0.75 -17.38
N ALA A 656 9.84 1.11 -16.43
CA ALA A 656 8.67 0.33 -16.08
C ALA A 656 7.47 1.20 -15.72
N ILE A 657 6.28 0.77 -16.13
CA ILE A 657 5.04 1.49 -15.87
C ILE A 657 3.89 0.53 -15.56
N SER A 658 3.16 0.83 -14.49
CA SER A 658 1.93 0.15 -14.05
C SER A 658 0.71 0.96 -14.47
N ILE A 659 -0.24 0.32 -15.16
CA ILE A 659 -1.54 0.91 -15.54
C ILE A 659 -2.64 -0.11 -15.25
N GLY A 660 -3.70 0.31 -14.57
CA GLY A 660 -4.83 -0.57 -14.27
C GLY A 660 -5.87 0.03 -13.34
N SER A 661 -6.43 -0.81 -12.48
CA SER A 661 -7.54 -0.44 -11.61
C SER A 661 -7.14 -0.07 -10.17
N ALA A 662 -5.97 -0.53 -9.70
CA ALA A 662 -5.56 -0.39 -8.30
C ALA A 662 -5.19 1.05 -7.92
N ASN A 663 -5.98 1.68 -7.05
CA ASN A 663 -5.60 2.91 -6.36
C ASN A 663 -4.42 2.68 -5.41
N LEU A 664 -3.80 3.76 -4.93
CA LEU A 664 -2.78 3.70 -3.88
C LEU A 664 -3.40 3.70 -2.45
N ASP A 665 -4.71 3.45 -2.34
CA ASP A 665 -5.48 3.55 -1.11
C ASP A 665 -5.71 2.20 -0.40
N ALA A 666 -6.32 2.26 0.78
CA ALA A 666 -6.55 1.08 1.60
C ALA A 666 -7.58 0.11 0.97
N THR A 667 -8.47 0.62 0.12
CA THR A 667 -9.49 -0.20 -0.51
C THR A 667 -8.84 -1.09 -1.57
N ALA A 668 -8.06 -0.51 -2.49
CA ALA A 668 -7.35 -1.24 -3.53
C ALA A 668 -6.14 -2.05 -3.01
N SER A 669 -5.57 -1.69 -1.86
CA SER A 669 -4.43 -2.40 -1.26
C SER A 669 -4.84 -3.66 -0.48
N PHE A 670 -6.10 -3.73 -0.03
CA PHE A 670 -6.54 -4.77 0.91
C PHE A 670 -7.93 -5.34 0.64
N TRP A 671 -8.91 -4.53 0.23
CA TRP A 671 -10.31 -4.96 0.24
C TRP A 671 -10.79 -5.45 -1.12
N GLU A 672 -10.54 -4.67 -2.16
CA GLU A 672 -11.06 -4.93 -3.50
C GLU A 672 -10.13 -5.85 -4.29
N SER A 673 -10.71 -6.60 -5.23
CA SER A 673 -9.90 -7.30 -6.22
C SER A 673 -9.52 -6.34 -7.35
N GLU A 674 -8.25 -6.34 -7.75
CA GLU A 674 -7.67 -5.37 -8.69
C GLU A 674 -6.82 -6.05 -9.77
N SER A 675 -6.57 -5.33 -10.87
CA SER A 675 -5.67 -5.80 -11.92
C SER A 675 -4.93 -4.64 -12.57
N ASN A 676 -3.60 -4.77 -12.60
CA ASN A 676 -2.70 -3.83 -13.24
C ASN A 676 -1.77 -4.57 -14.19
N VAL A 677 -1.46 -3.96 -15.33
CA VAL A 677 -0.37 -4.41 -16.19
C VAL A 677 0.86 -3.60 -15.84
N VAL A 678 1.94 -4.29 -15.49
CA VAL A 678 3.27 -3.68 -15.39
C VAL A 678 4.00 -3.98 -16.70
N VAL A 679 4.23 -2.94 -17.50
CA VAL A 679 5.03 -3.03 -18.73
C VAL A 679 6.47 -2.71 -18.39
N GLN A 680 7.38 -3.63 -18.70
CA GLN A 680 8.82 -3.49 -18.48
C GLN A 680 9.51 -3.34 -19.83
N ASN A 681 9.46 -2.11 -20.35
CA ASN A 681 9.99 -1.75 -21.65
C ASN A 681 10.26 -0.24 -21.67
N ALA A 682 11.53 0.15 -21.82
CA ALA A 682 11.94 1.54 -21.72
C ALA A 682 11.33 2.45 -22.80
N GLU A 683 11.21 1.97 -24.04
CA GLU A 683 10.60 2.74 -25.13
C GLU A 683 9.13 3.05 -24.84
N PHE A 684 8.37 2.06 -24.37
CA PHE A 684 6.98 2.25 -23.98
C PHE A 684 6.84 3.16 -22.76
N ALA A 685 7.57 2.88 -21.67
CA ALA A 685 7.47 3.64 -20.42
C ALA A 685 7.85 5.11 -20.64
N SER A 686 9.00 5.37 -21.26
CA SER A 686 9.43 6.74 -21.60
C SER A 686 8.46 7.45 -22.55
N GLY A 687 7.83 6.73 -23.48
CA GLY A 687 6.80 7.28 -24.38
C GLY A 687 5.54 7.72 -23.65
N VAL A 688 5.10 6.96 -22.64
CA VAL A 688 3.97 7.34 -21.78
C VAL A 688 4.37 8.49 -20.85
N GLU A 689 5.58 8.48 -20.28
CA GLU A 689 6.08 9.56 -19.43
C GLU A 689 6.15 10.90 -20.17
N GLN A 690 6.52 10.93 -21.45
CA GLN A 690 6.48 12.16 -22.25
C GLN A 690 5.06 12.75 -22.33
N ARG A 691 4.03 11.89 -22.43
CA ARG A 691 2.63 12.33 -22.40
C ARG A 691 2.24 12.82 -21.01
N LEU A 692 2.67 12.13 -19.94
CA LEU A 692 2.41 12.54 -18.56
C LEU A 692 3.08 13.87 -18.23
N GLN A 693 4.33 14.07 -18.62
CA GLN A 693 5.06 15.31 -18.42
C GLN A 693 4.35 16.48 -19.11
N LYS A 694 3.83 16.29 -20.33
CA LYS A 694 3.01 17.31 -20.99
C LYS A 694 1.74 17.64 -20.20
N LEU A 695 1.04 16.63 -19.67
CA LEU A 695 -0.14 16.88 -18.81
C LEU A 695 0.26 17.65 -17.55
N ILE A 696 1.40 17.33 -16.94
CA ILE A 696 1.94 18.02 -15.77
C ILE A 696 2.30 19.47 -16.08
N ASP A 697 2.97 19.73 -17.21
CA ASP A 697 3.37 21.08 -17.64
C ASP A 697 2.15 22.01 -17.83
N ASP A 698 1.03 21.46 -18.30
CA ASP A 698 -0.22 22.19 -18.47
C ASP A 698 -1.05 22.31 -17.17
N SER A 699 -0.67 21.58 -16.12
CA SER A 699 -1.40 21.47 -14.85
C SER A 699 -0.98 22.51 -13.81
N VAL A 700 -1.67 22.54 -12.67
CA VAL A 700 -1.45 23.54 -11.61
C VAL A 700 -0.70 22.90 -10.46
N ALA A 701 0.54 23.33 -10.21
CA ALA A 701 1.27 22.92 -9.02
C ALA A 701 0.49 23.33 -7.76
N ILE A 702 0.37 22.42 -6.79
CA ILE A 702 -0.22 22.72 -5.50
C ILE A 702 0.77 23.57 -4.71
N ASP A 703 0.38 24.82 -4.46
CA ASP A 703 1.13 25.75 -3.62
C ASP A 703 0.43 25.89 -2.26
N PRO A 704 1.07 25.46 -1.15
CA PRO A 704 0.55 25.65 0.21
C PRO A 704 0.25 27.10 0.56
N GLU A 705 0.92 28.04 -0.10
CA GLU A 705 0.78 29.46 0.13
C GLU A 705 -0.31 30.12 -0.72
N SER A 706 -0.91 29.37 -1.66
CA SER A 706 -2.01 29.88 -2.49
C SER A 706 -3.26 30.21 -1.67
N ASP A 707 -4.02 31.20 -2.16
CA ASP A 707 -5.23 31.66 -1.47
C ASP A 707 -6.26 30.55 -1.26
N TYR A 708 -6.47 29.67 -2.25
CA TYR A 708 -7.47 28.61 -2.12
C TYR A 708 -7.04 27.54 -1.12
N TRP A 709 -5.74 27.18 -1.10
CA TRP A 709 -5.21 26.22 -0.16
C TRP A 709 -5.36 26.71 1.28
N LYS A 710 -5.02 27.98 1.53
CA LYS A 710 -5.17 28.63 2.84
C LYS A 710 -6.63 28.72 3.29
N ARG A 711 -7.55 29.10 2.40
CA ARG A 711 -9.00 29.19 2.72
C ARG A 711 -9.60 27.85 3.15
N GLU A 712 -9.08 26.75 2.64
CA GLU A 712 -9.59 25.39 2.88
C GLU A 712 -8.90 24.66 4.04
N ARG A 713 -7.87 25.27 4.66
CA ARG A 713 -7.06 24.65 5.72
C ARG A 713 -7.89 24.18 6.91
N ALA A 714 -8.85 25.00 7.35
CA ALA A 714 -9.70 24.66 8.49
C ALA A 714 -10.59 23.44 8.18
N GLN A 715 -11.11 23.35 6.95
CA GLN A 715 -11.95 22.25 6.50
C GLN A 715 -11.13 20.95 6.40
N ARG A 716 -9.92 21.01 5.82
CA ARG A 716 -8.99 19.88 5.78
C ARG A 716 -8.63 19.39 7.19
N ALA A 717 -8.34 20.29 8.12
CA ALA A 717 -8.06 19.95 9.52
C ALA A 717 -9.25 19.29 10.23
N VAL A 718 -10.46 19.83 10.05
CA VAL A 718 -11.69 19.27 10.61
C VAL A 718 -11.97 17.87 10.04
N VAL A 719 -11.89 17.71 8.72
CA VAL A 719 -12.11 16.39 8.09
C VAL A 719 -11.08 15.38 8.58
N THR A 720 -9.80 15.75 8.63
CA THR A 720 -8.74 14.84 9.12
C THR A 720 -8.94 14.45 10.59
N THR A 721 -9.48 15.35 11.42
CA THR A 721 -9.75 15.07 12.83
C THR A 721 -10.98 14.17 13.03
N LEU A 722 -12.04 14.41 12.25
CA LEU A 722 -13.33 13.73 12.40
C LEU A 722 -13.47 12.45 11.58
N TRP A 723 -12.63 12.28 10.56
CA TRP A 723 -12.62 11.12 9.68
C TRP A 723 -11.46 10.21 10.07
N PRO A 724 -11.64 9.30 11.04
CA PRO A 724 -10.56 8.44 11.49
C PRO A 724 -10.04 7.59 10.31
N GLY A 725 -8.72 7.44 10.26
CA GLY A 725 -8.04 6.71 9.17
C GLY A 725 -8.50 5.26 9.01
N SER A 726 -9.11 4.67 10.03
CA SER A 726 -9.67 3.30 10.04
C SER A 726 -11.03 3.16 9.34
N LEU A 727 -11.74 4.25 9.02
CA LEU A 727 -13.05 4.17 8.33
C LEU A 727 -12.93 4.24 6.80
N TYR A 728 -11.76 4.60 6.27
CA TYR A 728 -11.48 4.57 4.83
C TYR A 728 -10.81 3.26 4.37
N SER A 729 -10.34 2.41 5.30
CA SER A 729 -10.13 0.99 5.03
C SER A 729 -11.48 0.31 4.88
#